data_AF-A0AB34JLM9-F1
#
_entry.id   AF-A0AB34JLM9-F1
#
_cell.length_a   1.000
_cell.length_b   1.000
_cell.length_c   1.000
_cell.angle_alpha   90.00
_cell.angle_beta   90.00
_cell.angle_gamma   90.00
#
_symmetry.space_group_name_H-M   'P 1'
#
loop_
_entity.id
_entity.type
_entity.pdbx_description
1 polymer ?
#
loop_
_entity_poly.entity_id
_entity_poly.type
_entity_poly.pdbx_seq_one_letter_code
_entity_poly.pdbx_strand_id
1 'polypeptide(L)'
;MPRVHINGFACRGPGFNTAAELSAALFEQRDMASCSMEGKECFDHTFFRVPAKQAAATDPQIRALLELTYTALVEAGVSDFSVLPRERTGVYVGSSFGDFQHSALADGSRVQGYEHIGAAGNMLANSVSRFFQFGGPSMKIDTACSSSLTALDIACNDIRSGRCELAVVAGCNLTLNPAVTRVYQQMGIVSQQDRPQCMPFSKDAAGYVRQEAIVVLVVSSLRQLQAEGVMASAEVLANESVCGSGESVCSPSVSTQEGLYRRVAAMAAPLIELHGERVAYVECHATGTLVGDAAETQALVEVLLALEQGELPPDRHYTHAQRNRCCNGLSDGTLKVVTEPTRIARDAIVVVNSFGFGGTHTQVMVRGIAPPHQAKGASDDASCPDEAACSTREPWMCINPVLARSEATAQVVAHSTRQHHFTRTVAPPEVHQDDFRARAFTTAVSRLTHTSTAAVQPIERHPVWLVFAGEGGQWAEMGSELYQRSPAYKAMFDECAAYVLNAWQCDAMQRLLHEAAHGPFRDALDATICLVGVQVCLVGLLRQAGVTSASCAGWIGYSSGEIAAGYFDGCYSLQTTLDIAVLRGRAAVRASSYHEGSMCAVHGLSREQIDDEIRSSMRDVEVACHTAERQISVSGVASEMAAFEAWVRSRHPHASVARLQTYGVAFHSRQLDEALPELQRDLDSLLPAGVEARSDGWVPASGRLDDPTRGSSFHCRGIRECVEFYRACQSIPLHSMVIECGSSAMLHSAFPGERYTYLPLLRRGEDAVETLSAAYGQLFLHDSPLSPLNGQQRSPRVAFPAPAQRSLREAFLVFDHSEKFSQYLYPITNTGAEREYGPAHHAPTVRKSFHFDVEGRARWLRDHRVDERCLFPTAGYLYMMSEMSAGQECVILEFEIHAPVDMLECSSLEFCVELRHNEALHHHADLPSERPNSSELDSGTRRERLAGSESSPAPYATRVFGCLHHLRRS
;
A
#
# COMPACT_ATOMS: atom_id res chain seq x y z
N MET A 1 -16.06 27.25 10.19
CA MET A 1 -16.41 26.00 9.44
C MET A 1 -15.42 24.91 9.83
N PRO A 2 -15.65 23.63 9.50
CA PRO A 2 -14.60 22.60 9.57
C PRO A 2 -13.36 23.04 8.78
N ARG A 3 -12.16 22.78 9.34
CA ARG A 3 -10.88 23.02 8.65
C ARG A 3 -10.61 21.86 7.69
N VAL A 4 -10.26 22.19 6.44
CA VAL A 4 -10.04 21.24 5.34
C VAL A 4 -8.56 21.19 5.02
N HIS A 5 -8.01 20.00 4.87
CA HIS A 5 -6.57 19.77 4.72
C HIS A 5 -6.28 18.88 3.52
N ILE A 6 -5.14 19.09 2.87
CA ILE A 6 -4.60 18.20 1.84
C ILE A 6 -3.66 17.22 2.56
N ASN A 7 -4.11 15.97 2.67
CA ASN A 7 -3.43 14.93 3.44
C ASN A 7 -2.33 14.27 2.62
N GLY A 8 -2.54 13.98 1.34
CA GLY A 8 -1.56 13.31 0.47
C GLY A 8 -1.87 13.51 -1.01
N PHE A 9 -0.92 13.15 -1.88
CA PHE A 9 -1.02 13.36 -3.33
C PHE A 9 -0.17 12.34 -4.10
N ALA A 10 -0.48 12.15 -5.38
CA ALA A 10 0.29 11.34 -6.34
C ALA A 10 0.10 11.88 -7.76
N CYS A 11 1.09 11.72 -8.65
CA CYS A 11 0.99 12.19 -10.03
C CYS A 11 1.83 11.38 -11.03
N ARG A 12 1.41 11.38 -12.30
CA ARG A 12 2.10 10.79 -13.46
C ARG A 12 1.95 11.71 -14.67
N GLY A 13 3.00 11.86 -15.47
CA GLY A 13 3.04 12.75 -16.63
C GLY A 13 4.23 12.45 -17.55
N PRO A 14 4.68 13.41 -18.38
CA PRO A 14 5.77 13.20 -19.32
C PRO A 14 7.11 13.31 -18.60
N GLY A 15 7.91 12.23 -18.60
CA GLY A 15 9.22 12.21 -17.92
C GLY A 15 9.18 12.09 -16.39
N PHE A 16 8.00 11.88 -15.79
CA PHE A 16 7.85 11.56 -14.35
C PHE A 16 6.69 10.59 -14.11
N ASN A 17 6.92 9.59 -13.26
CA ASN A 17 5.91 8.61 -12.83
C ASN A 17 5.51 8.75 -11.35
N THR A 18 6.16 9.68 -10.64
CA THR A 18 6.05 9.94 -9.20
C THR A 18 6.14 11.44 -8.91
N ALA A 19 5.65 11.87 -7.74
CA ALA A 19 5.83 13.24 -7.26
C ALA A 19 7.30 13.57 -6.93
N ALA A 20 8.09 12.56 -6.53
CA ALA A 20 9.55 12.65 -6.37
C ALA A 20 10.24 13.04 -7.67
N GLU A 21 9.89 12.38 -8.78
CA GLU A 21 10.45 12.67 -10.10
C GLU A 21 9.96 14.01 -10.66
N LEU A 22 8.69 14.39 -10.41
CA LEU A 22 8.18 15.72 -10.74
C LEU A 22 8.98 16.81 -10.01
N SER A 23 9.17 16.65 -8.70
CA SER A 23 9.96 17.58 -7.89
C SER A 23 11.39 17.73 -8.43
N ALA A 24 12.06 16.61 -8.71
CA ALA A 24 13.38 16.63 -9.34
C ALA A 24 13.38 17.31 -10.71
N ALA A 25 12.38 17.05 -11.56
CA ALA A 25 12.28 17.66 -12.89
C ALA A 25 12.08 19.19 -12.84
N LEU A 26 11.30 19.69 -11.88
CA LEU A 26 11.07 21.11 -11.65
C LEU A 26 12.34 21.82 -11.15
N PHE A 27 13.02 21.28 -10.14
CA PHE A 27 14.24 21.90 -9.59
C PHE A 27 15.47 21.75 -10.50
N GLU A 28 15.62 20.63 -11.20
CA GLU A 28 16.69 20.44 -12.21
C GLU A 28 16.40 21.14 -13.55
N GLN A 29 15.18 21.66 -13.75
CA GLN A 29 14.75 22.25 -15.02
C GLN A 29 14.93 21.28 -16.20
N ARG A 30 14.35 20.07 -16.11
CA ARG A 30 14.32 19.09 -17.21
C ARG A 30 13.34 19.50 -18.31
N ASP A 31 13.69 19.25 -19.58
CA ASP A 31 12.87 19.67 -20.72
C ASP A 31 11.77 18.65 -21.03
N MET A 32 10.62 18.78 -20.36
CA MET A 32 9.46 17.87 -20.52
C MET A 32 8.62 18.23 -21.76
N ALA A 33 9.29 18.54 -22.87
CA ALA A 33 8.68 18.91 -24.16
C ALA A 33 8.03 17.71 -24.88
N SER A 34 8.29 16.48 -24.43
CA SER A 34 7.45 15.33 -24.74
C SER A 34 6.04 15.60 -24.23
N CYS A 35 5.06 15.72 -25.14
CA CYS A 35 3.67 16.00 -24.73
C CYS A 35 2.95 14.78 -24.12
N SER A 36 3.56 13.58 -24.20
CA SER A 36 2.95 12.29 -23.81
C SER A 36 3.47 11.78 -22.47
N MET A 37 2.53 11.38 -21.62
CA MET A 37 2.77 10.50 -20.47
C MET A 37 3.28 9.13 -20.94
N GLU A 38 4.15 8.50 -20.16
CA GLU A 38 4.65 7.14 -20.38
C GLU A 38 3.74 6.08 -19.74
N GLY A 39 3.92 4.80 -20.08
CA GLY A 39 3.25 3.68 -19.42
C GLY A 39 1.72 3.61 -19.57
N LYS A 40 1.13 4.33 -20.52
CA LYS A 40 -0.33 4.36 -20.82
C LYS A 40 -0.95 2.99 -21.10
N GLU A 41 -0.15 2.06 -21.61
CA GLU A 41 -0.56 0.68 -21.88
C GLU A 41 -0.47 -0.22 -20.65
N CYS A 42 0.31 0.15 -19.63
CA CYS A 42 0.52 -0.64 -18.42
C CYS A 42 -0.64 -0.47 -17.42
N PHE A 43 -0.96 -1.53 -16.65
CA PHE A 43 -1.90 -1.50 -15.52
C PHE A 43 -1.86 -2.83 -14.74
N ASP A 44 -1.76 -2.79 -13.41
CA ASP A 44 -1.92 -4.00 -12.57
C ASP A 44 -3.39 -4.39 -12.44
N HIS A 45 -3.95 -4.88 -13.54
CA HIS A 45 -5.35 -5.27 -13.63
C HIS A 45 -5.72 -6.38 -12.62
N THR A 46 -4.75 -7.21 -12.21
CA THR A 46 -4.95 -8.24 -11.19
C THR A 46 -5.14 -7.66 -9.80
N PHE A 47 -4.30 -6.71 -9.36
CA PHE A 47 -4.48 -6.03 -8.08
C PHE A 47 -5.82 -5.29 -8.03
N PHE A 48 -6.21 -4.62 -9.11
CA PHE A 48 -7.52 -3.95 -9.20
C PHE A 48 -8.69 -4.88 -9.54
N ARG A 49 -8.46 -6.21 -9.60
CA ARG A 49 -9.41 -7.28 -9.96
C ARG A 49 -10.25 -7.01 -11.22
N VAL A 50 -9.68 -6.28 -12.17
CA VAL A 50 -10.25 -6.04 -13.50
C VAL A 50 -9.87 -7.22 -14.42
N PRO A 51 -10.83 -7.94 -15.02
CA PRO A 51 -10.51 -8.99 -15.99
C PRO A 51 -9.70 -8.42 -17.17
N ALA A 52 -8.68 -9.12 -17.67
CA ALA A 52 -7.79 -8.59 -18.73
C ALA A 52 -8.55 -8.10 -19.99
N LYS A 53 -9.66 -8.78 -20.36
CA LYS A 53 -10.56 -8.35 -21.45
C LYS A 53 -11.25 -7.00 -21.17
N GLN A 54 -11.59 -6.72 -19.92
CA GLN A 54 -12.14 -5.43 -19.50
C GLN A 54 -11.02 -4.38 -19.43
N ALA A 55 -9.85 -4.71 -18.87
CA ALA A 55 -8.70 -3.79 -18.79
C ALA A 55 -8.27 -3.29 -20.19
N ALA A 56 -8.27 -4.18 -21.19
CA ALA A 56 -8.06 -3.83 -22.59
C ALA A 56 -9.10 -2.85 -23.15
N ALA A 57 -10.33 -2.86 -22.63
CA ALA A 57 -11.43 -1.96 -23.01
C ALA A 57 -11.57 -0.72 -22.09
N THR A 58 -10.69 -0.56 -21.10
CA THR A 58 -10.71 0.54 -20.12
C THR A 58 -9.78 1.68 -20.55
N ASP A 59 -10.26 2.92 -20.40
CA ASP A 59 -9.50 4.16 -20.61
C ASP A 59 -8.22 4.15 -19.75
N PRO A 60 -7.02 4.40 -20.34
CA PRO A 60 -5.79 4.60 -19.58
C PRO A 60 -5.93 5.59 -18.40
N GLN A 61 -6.82 6.59 -18.50
CA GLN A 61 -7.14 7.49 -17.39
C GLN A 61 -7.73 6.76 -16.18
N ILE A 62 -8.68 5.84 -16.37
CA ILE A 62 -9.27 5.04 -15.29
C ILE A 62 -8.22 4.10 -14.69
N ARG A 63 -7.38 3.49 -15.52
CA ARG A 63 -6.30 2.60 -15.08
C ARG A 63 -5.29 3.32 -14.18
N ALA A 64 -4.80 4.47 -14.62
CA ALA A 64 -3.87 5.28 -13.84
C ALA A 64 -4.54 5.96 -12.63
N LEU A 65 -5.83 6.32 -12.69
CA LEU A 65 -6.59 6.83 -11.54
C LEU A 65 -6.65 5.81 -10.40
N LEU A 66 -6.85 4.53 -10.70
CA LEU A 66 -6.90 3.47 -9.70
C LEU A 66 -5.54 3.31 -8.99
N GLU A 67 -4.45 3.26 -9.77
CA GLU A 67 -3.07 3.24 -9.25
C GLU A 67 -2.75 4.47 -8.40
N LEU A 68 -2.94 5.68 -8.95
CA LEU A 68 -2.59 6.93 -8.29
C LEU A 68 -3.50 7.25 -7.10
N THR A 69 -4.75 6.78 -7.06
CA THR A 69 -5.59 6.89 -5.86
C THR A 69 -5.06 6.00 -4.74
N TYR A 70 -4.62 4.78 -5.04
CA TYR A 70 -3.99 3.92 -4.04
C TYR A 70 -2.70 4.57 -3.51
N THR A 71 -1.83 5.05 -4.40
CA THR A 71 -0.61 5.79 -4.04
C THR A 71 -0.91 7.00 -3.16
N ALA A 72 -1.86 7.86 -3.55
CA ALA A 72 -2.18 9.07 -2.81
C ALA A 72 -2.78 8.80 -1.43
N LEU A 73 -3.52 7.69 -1.24
CA LEU A 73 -4.06 7.26 0.06
C LEU A 73 -2.97 6.70 0.98
N VAL A 74 -2.09 5.84 0.46
CA VAL A 74 -0.92 5.32 1.21
C VAL A 74 0.01 6.46 1.62
N GLU A 75 0.22 7.40 0.69
CA GLU A 75 0.96 8.64 0.92
C GLU A 75 0.30 9.46 2.03
N ALA A 76 -1.03 9.67 1.98
CA ALA A 76 -1.84 10.39 2.98
C ALA A 76 -1.81 9.79 4.40
N GLY A 77 -1.15 8.65 4.61
CA GLY A 77 -1.02 8.00 5.91
C GLY A 77 -1.88 6.76 6.10
N VAL A 78 -2.73 6.41 5.13
CA VAL A 78 -3.69 5.30 5.25
C VAL A 78 -2.95 3.95 5.21
N SER A 79 -2.70 3.39 6.38
CA SER A 79 -2.19 2.02 6.57
C SER A 79 -3.30 0.97 6.73
N ASP A 80 -4.56 1.38 6.90
CA ASP A 80 -5.70 0.47 7.07
C ASP A 80 -6.95 1.01 6.35
N PHE A 81 -7.36 0.35 5.27
CA PHE A 81 -8.54 0.72 4.48
C PHE A 81 -9.87 0.31 5.15
N SER A 82 -9.84 -0.39 6.30
CA SER A 82 -11.04 -0.77 7.07
C SER A 82 -11.57 0.35 7.95
N VAL A 83 -10.70 1.26 8.43
CA VAL A 83 -11.07 2.40 9.30
C VAL A 83 -11.45 3.69 8.54
N LEU A 84 -11.36 3.68 7.20
CA LEU A 84 -11.78 4.81 6.38
C LEU A 84 -13.28 5.09 6.51
N PRO A 85 -13.72 6.37 6.48
CA PRO A 85 -15.12 6.76 6.62
C PRO A 85 -15.86 6.57 5.28
N ARG A 86 -15.98 5.31 4.82
CA ARG A 86 -16.42 4.95 3.46
C ARG A 86 -17.72 5.61 3.00
N GLU A 87 -18.77 5.55 3.82
CA GLU A 87 -20.08 6.18 3.57
C GLU A 87 -20.01 7.72 3.43
N ARG A 88 -18.91 8.33 3.87
CA ARG A 88 -18.65 9.78 3.86
C ARG A 88 -17.30 10.10 3.21
N THR A 89 -16.88 9.25 2.26
CA THR A 89 -15.74 9.48 1.38
C THR A 89 -16.24 9.81 -0.02
N GLY A 90 -15.96 11.00 -0.54
CA GLY A 90 -16.34 11.42 -1.89
C GLY A 90 -15.22 11.22 -2.92
N VAL A 91 -15.57 11.21 -4.21
CA VAL A 91 -14.64 11.14 -5.35
C VAL A 91 -15.05 12.17 -6.41
N TYR A 92 -14.14 13.10 -6.70
CA TYR A 92 -14.39 14.24 -7.58
C TYR A 92 -13.29 14.32 -8.64
N VAL A 93 -13.58 13.89 -9.87
CA VAL A 93 -12.60 13.83 -10.96
C VAL A 93 -12.87 14.94 -11.98
N GLY A 94 -11.98 15.93 -12.02
CA GLY A 94 -11.95 16.92 -13.09
C GLY A 94 -11.25 16.37 -14.33
N SER A 95 -11.94 16.34 -15.46
CA SER A 95 -11.39 15.90 -16.74
C SER A 95 -12.14 16.52 -17.91
N SER A 96 -11.44 16.89 -18.97
CA SER A 96 -12.05 17.46 -20.17
C SER A 96 -11.70 16.66 -21.41
N PHE A 97 -12.69 16.46 -22.29
CA PHE A 97 -12.63 15.65 -23.52
C PHE A 97 -12.39 14.15 -23.29
N GLY A 98 -13.42 13.34 -23.60
CA GLY A 98 -13.35 11.87 -23.57
C GLY A 98 -12.74 11.29 -24.85
N ASP A 99 -11.46 11.56 -25.11
CA ASP A 99 -10.77 11.08 -26.33
C ASP A 99 -10.89 9.56 -26.50
N PHE A 100 -10.71 8.80 -25.42
CA PHE A 100 -10.87 7.33 -25.42
C PHE A 100 -12.35 6.93 -25.61
N GLN A 101 -13.30 7.60 -24.96
CA GLN A 101 -14.74 7.34 -25.13
C GLN A 101 -15.21 7.50 -26.57
N HIS A 102 -14.73 8.55 -27.24
CA HIS A 102 -15.05 8.80 -28.64
C HIS A 102 -14.40 7.75 -29.58
N SER A 103 -13.19 7.29 -29.25
CA SER A 103 -12.44 6.31 -30.05
C SER A 103 -12.98 4.88 -29.89
N ALA A 104 -13.29 4.46 -28.66
CA ALA A 104 -13.78 3.12 -28.34
C ALA A 104 -15.21 2.84 -28.86
N LEU A 105 -15.99 3.90 -29.13
CA LEU A 105 -17.35 3.81 -29.69
C LEU A 105 -17.44 4.23 -31.17
N ALA A 106 -16.31 4.55 -31.82
CA ALA A 106 -16.28 4.98 -33.23
C ALA A 106 -16.63 3.84 -34.21
N ASP A 107 -16.28 2.59 -33.87
CA ASP A 107 -16.57 1.40 -34.66
C ASP A 107 -17.56 0.48 -33.93
N GLY A 108 -18.85 0.65 -34.25
CA GLY A 108 -19.94 -0.15 -33.69
C GLY A 108 -19.85 -1.66 -33.98
N SER A 109 -19.02 -2.11 -34.92
CA SER A 109 -18.81 -3.55 -35.18
C SER A 109 -17.85 -4.20 -34.17
N ARG A 110 -17.04 -3.41 -33.47
CA ARG A 110 -16.00 -3.92 -32.55
C ARG A 110 -16.43 -3.97 -31.08
N VAL A 111 -17.49 -3.24 -30.72
CA VAL A 111 -18.04 -3.10 -29.37
C VAL A 111 -18.56 -4.44 -28.83
N GLN A 112 -18.12 -4.84 -27.65
CA GLN A 112 -18.50 -6.08 -26.96
C GLN A 112 -19.22 -5.84 -25.61
N GLY A 113 -19.41 -4.58 -25.22
CA GLY A 113 -20.16 -4.14 -24.04
C GLY A 113 -19.26 -3.64 -22.90
N TYR A 114 -18.00 -4.06 -22.86
CA TYR A 114 -17.02 -3.56 -21.89
C TYR A 114 -16.60 -2.11 -22.18
N GLU A 115 -16.66 -1.68 -23.43
CA GLU A 115 -16.21 -0.35 -23.88
C GLU A 115 -17.03 0.78 -23.25
N HIS A 116 -18.33 0.58 -22.99
CA HIS A 116 -19.14 1.59 -22.31
C HIS A 116 -18.72 1.75 -20.84
N ILE A 117 -18.57 0.66 -20.09
CA ILE A 117 -18.16 0.72 -18.67
C ILE A 117 -16.66 1.01 -18.49
N GLY A 118 -15.85 0.78 -19.53
CA GLY A 118 -14.42 1.10 -19.55
C GLY A 118 -14.10 2.51 -20.05
N ALA A 119 -15.02 3.18 -20.76
CA ALA A 119 -14.73 4.47 -21.40
C ALA A 119 -15.71 5.61 -21.08
N ALA A 120 -16.90 5.36 -20.53
CA ALA A 120 -17.84 6.44 -20.22
C ALA A 120 -17.27 7.41 -19.17
N GLY A 121 -17.32 8.73 -19.42
CA GLY A 121 -16.66 9.72 -18.57
C GLY A 121 -17.09 9.74 -17.09
N ASN A 122 -18.26 9.22 -16.73
CA ASN A 122 -18.65 9.02 -15.32
C ASN A 122 -17.86 7.89 -14.62
N MET A 123 -17.32 6.93 -15.37
CA MET A 123 -16.53 5.83 -14.86
C MET A 123 -15.14 6.25 -14.37
N LEU A 124 -14.67 7.46 -14.71
CA LEU A 124 -13.49 8.09 -14.10
C LEU A 124 -13.65 8.18 -12.57
N ALA A 125 -14.78 8.68 -12.08
CA ALA A 125 -15.06 8.73 -10.64
C ALA A 125 -15.63 7.39 -10.12
N ASN A 126 -16.61 6.81 -10.84
CA ASN A 126 -17.34 5.64 -10.35
C ASN A 126 -16.45 4.39 -10.20
N SER A 127 -15.40 4.21 -11.01
CA SER A 127 -14.48 3.05 -10.87
C SER A 127 -13.67 3.13 -9.58
N VAL A 128 -13.20 4.33 -9.24
CA VAL A 128 -12.49 4.61 -7.98
C VAL A 128 -13.43 4.42 -6.79
N SER A 129 -14.62 5.04 -6.82
CA SER A 129 -15.62 4.86 -5.76
C SER A 129 -16.02 3.39 -5.56
N ARG A 130 -16.14 2.62 -6.64
CA ARG A 130 -16.47 1.19 -6.56
C ARG A 130 -15.36 0.39 -5.89
N PHE A 131 -14.14 0.43 -6.42
CA PHE A 131 -13.04 -0.42 -5.96
C PHE A 131 -12.64 -0.16 -4.50
N PHE A 132 -12.65 1.10 -4.07
CA PHE A 132 -12.36 1.47 -2.68
C PHE A 132 -13.60 1.50 -1.77
N GLN A 133 -14.78 1.17 -2.32
CA GLN A 133 -16.07 1.15 -1.62
C GLN A 133 -16.42 2.49 -0.95
N PHE A 134 -16.19 3.60 -1.65
CA PHE A 134 -16.53 4.95 -1.20
C PHE A 134 -18.00 5.28 -1.56
N GLY A 135 -18.84 5.38 -0.53
CA GLY A 135 -20.30 5.62 -0.63
C GLY A 135 -20.72 7.09 -0.65
N GLY A 136 -19.77 8.02 -0.53
CA GLY A 136 -20.04 9.45 -0.71
C GLY A 136 -20.25 9.83 -2.19
N PRO A 137 -20.35 11.15 -2.49
CA PRO A 137 -20.62 11.62 -3.84
C PRO A 137 -19.51 11.20 -4.82
N SER A 138 -19.88 10.59 -5.95
CA SER A 138 -18.95 10.25 -7.04
C SER A 138 -19.32 11.06 -8.28
N MET A 139 -18.41 11.93 -8.74
CA MET A 139 -18.69 12.89 -9.81
C MET A 139 -17.52 13.08 -10.76
N LYS A 140 -17.80 13.04 -12.06
CA LYS A 140 -16.92 13.62 -13.09
C LYS A 140 -17.35 15.05 -13.39
N ILE A 141 -16.39 15.97 -13.36
CA ILE A 141 -16.58 17.41 -13.55
C ILE A 141 -15.88 17.84 -14.82
N ASP A 142 -16.52 18.73 -15.59
CA ASP A 142 -15.99 19.29 -16.83
C ASP A 142 -16.31 20.79 -16.90
N THR A 143 -15.32 21.61 -16.63
CA THR A 143 -15.35 23.08 -16.73
C THR A 143 -14.21 23.58 -17.62
N ALA A 144 -13.78 22.76 -18.59
CA ALA A 144 -12.54 22.94 -19.35
C ALA A 144 -11.30 22.95 -18.42
N CYS A 145 -10.34 23.85 -18.62
CA CYS A 145 -9.06 23.89 -17.91
C CYS A 145 -9.20 23.90 -16.37
N SER A 146 -10.31 24.43 -15.84
CA SER A 146 -10.57 24.53 -14.39
C SER A 146 -11.10 23.25 -13.74
N SER A 147 -11.41 22.19 -14.50
CA SER A 147 -12.12 21.00 -14.02
C SER A 147 -11.57 20.39 -12.73
N SER A 148 -10.24 20.26 -12.60
CA SER A 148 -9.59 19.67 -11.43
C SER A 148 -9.65 20.57 -10.20
N LEU A 149 -9.60 21.89 -10.38
CA LEU A 149 -9.69 22.85 -9.29
C LEU A 149 -11.15 23.09 -8.87
N THR A 150 -12.10 23.10 -9.81
CA THR A 150 -13.53 23.07 -9.52
C THR A 150 -13.92 21.79 -8.76
N ALA A 151 -13.29 20.65 -9.07
CA ALA A 151 -13.45 19.42 -8.30
C ALA A 151 -12.94 19.56 -6.85
N LEU A 152 -11.82 20.25 -6.63
CA LEU A 152 -11.32 20.55 -5.29
C LEU A 152 -12.25 21.50 -4.52
N ASP A 153 -12.76 22.55 -5.16
CA ASP A 153 -13.71 23.49 -4.57
C ASP A 153 -14.99 22.77 -4.07
N ILE A 154 -15.59 21.94 -4.92
CA ILE A 154 -16.78 21.14 -4.56
C ILE A 154 -16.45 20.16 -3.42
N ALA A 155 -15.33 19.44 -3.48
CA ALA A 155 -14.90 18.52 -2.42
C ALA A 155 -14.67 19.23 -1.07
N CYS A 156 -13.98 20.36 -1.07
CA CYS A 156 -13.78 21.20 0.11
C CYS A 156 -15.11 21.66 0.71
N ASN A 157 -16.09 22.02 -0.13
CA ASN A 157 -17.40 22.49 0.32
C ASN A 157 -18.29 21.34 0.83
N ASP A 158 -18.17 20.13 0.28
CA ASP A 158 -18.80 18.91 0.83
C ASP A 158 -18.15 18.46 2.16
N ILE A 159 -16.85 18.71 2.37
CA ILE A 159 -16.21 18.52 3.69
C ILE A 159 -16.64 19.61 4.68
N ARG A 160 -16.69 20.90 4.28
CA ARG A 160 -17.12 22.00 5.17
C ARG A 160 -18.59 21.92 5.57
N SER A 161 -19.46 21.36 4.73
CA SER A 161 -20.85 21.06 5.06
C SER A 161 -21.02 19.77 5.89
N GLY A 162 -19.97 18.96 6.01
CA GLY A 162 -19.98 17.69 6.74
C GLY A 162 -20.58 16.51 5.99
N ARG A 163 -20.94 16.68 4.70
CA ARG A 163 -21.36 15.57 3.83
C ARG A 163 -20.25 14.52 3.74
N CYS A 164 -19.01 14.98 3.57
CA CYS A 164 -17.81 14.14 3.52
C CYS A 164 -16.92 14.40 4.75
N GLU A 165 -16.11 13.41 5.14
CA GLU A 165 -14.97 13.59 6.06
C GLU A 165 -13.61 13.36 5.39
N LEU A 166 -13.64 12.68 4.24
CA LEU A 166 -12.54 12.39 3.32
C LEU A 166 -13.02 12.62 1.88
N ALA A 167 -12.15 13.02 0.98
CA ALA A 167 -12.43 13.13 -0.45
C ALA A 167 -11.18 12.82 -1.28
N VAL A 168 -11.36 12.03 -2.33
CA VAL A 168 -10.38 11.89 -3.42
C VAL A 168 -10.73 12.92 -4.48
N VAL A 169 -9.78 13.79 -4.81
CA VAL A 169 -9.92 14.82 -5.85
C VAL A 169 -8.86 14.55 -6.91
N ALA A 170 -9.25 14.47 -8.18
CA ALA A 170 -8.31 14.16 -9.26
C ALA A 170 -8.44 15.10 -10.45
N GLY A 171 -7.33 15.26 -11.18
CA GLY A 171 -7.26 15.91 -12.49
C GLY A 171 -6.74 14.93 -13.53
N CYS A 172 -7.42 14.80 -14.68
CA CYS A 172 -7.02 13.89 -15.76
C CYS A 172 -7.15 14.54 -17.14
N ASN A 173 -6.05 14.55 -17.89
CA ASN A 173 -6.05 14.85 -19.33
C ASN A 173 -5.04 13.94 -20.04
N LEU A 174 -5.51 13.17 -21.02
CA LEU A 174 -4.68 12.48 -22.01
C LEU A 174 -5.00 12.99 -23.43
N THR A 175 -4.03 12.93 -24.33
CA THR A 175 -4.12 13.41 -25.71
C THR A 175 -4.13 12.22 -26.68
N LEU A 176 -5.23 11.48 -26.70
CA LEU A 176 -5.36 10.24 -27.46
C LEU A 176 -5.97 10.46 -28.85
N ASN A 177 -6.67 11.58 -29.07
CA ASN A 177 -7.28 11.92 -30.36
C ASN A 177 -6.68 13.22 -30.95
N PRO A 178 -5.99 13.16 -32.11
CA PRO A 178 -5.39 14.35 -32.74
C PRO A 178 -6.43 15.36 -33.25
N ALA A 179 -7.70 14.97 -33.42
CA ALA A 179 -8.76 15.89 -33.83
C ALA A 179 -8.98 17.02 -32.83
N VAL A 180 -8.86 16.76 -31.51
CA VAL A 180 -9.02 17.79 -30.47
C VAL A 180 -7.87 18.80 -30.54
N THR A 181 -6.63 18.35 -30.76
CA THR A 181 -5.49 19.25 -31.01
C THR A 181 -5.70 20.10 -32.26
N ARG A 182 -6.21 19.52 -33.36
CA ARG A 182 -6.55 20.27 -34.58
C ARG A 182 -7.65 21.32 -34.33
N VAL A 183 -8.68 21.01 -33.54
CA VAL A 183 -9.71 21.98 -33.16
C VAL A 183 -9.10 23.15 -32.39
N TYR A 184 -8.27 22.89 -31.38
CA TYR A 184 -7.61 23.96 -30.62
C TYR A 184 -6.58 24.77 -31.44
N GLN A 185 -5.93 24.16 -32.44
CA GLN A 185 -5.12 24.89 -33.43
C GLN A 185 -5.96 25.85 -34.27
N GLN A 186 -7.15 25.44 -34.73
CA GLN A 186 -8.08 26.31 -35.46
C GLN A 186 -8.70 27.41 -34.56
N MET A 187 -8.79 27.18 -33.24
CA MET A 187 -9.15 28.22 -32.25
C MET A 187 -8.00 29.20 -31.96
N GLY A 188 -6.77 28.94 -32.44
CA GLY A 188 -5.62 29.82 -32.22
C GLY A 188 -5.07 29.83 -30.79
N ILE A 189 -5.44 28.86 -29.94
CA ILE A 189 -5.05 28.82 -28.51
C ILE A 189 -3.81 27.96 -28.23
N VAL A 190 -3.40 27.10 -29.16
CA VAL A 190 -2.20 26.24 -29.05
C VAL A 190 -1.04 26.87 -29.82
N SER A 191 0.18 26.85 -29.25
CA SER A 191 1.38 27.35 -29.92
C SER A 191 1.62 26.67 -31.27
N GLN A 192 1.86 27.48 -32.29
CA GLN A 192 2.16 27.06 -33.67
C GLN A 192 3.62 27.36 -34.07
N GLN A 193 4.51 27.55 -33.09
CA GLN A 193 5.94 27.77 -33.29
C GLN A 193 6.66 26.48 -33.70
N ASP A 194 7.76 26.58 -34.46
CA ASP A 194 8.56 25.43 -34.94
C ASP A 194 9.02 24.49 -33.81
N ARG A 195 9.25 25.06 -32.62
CA ARG A 195 9.34 24.35 -31.35
C ARG A 195 8.22 24.89 -30.45
N PRO A 196 7.07 24.21 -30.31
CA PRO A 196 5.97 24.72 -29.50
C PRO A 196 6.37 24.71 -28.02
N GLN A 197 6.28 25.87 -27.38
CA GLN A 197 6.58 26.07 -25.95
C GLN A 197 5.47 26.92 -25.33
N CYS A 198 5.15 26.67 -24.06
CA CYS A 198 4.35 27.61 -23.28
C CYS A 198 5.30 28.72 -22.81
N MET A 199 5.03 29.97 -23.18
CA MET A 199 5.93 31.11 -22.93
C MET A 199 5.24 32.12 -21.98
N PRO A 200 5.00 31.74 -20.71
CA PRO A 200 4.21 32.53 -19.77
C PRO A 200 4.77 33.94 -19.58
N PHE A 201 3.88 34.93 -19.61
CA PHE A 201 4.19 36.36 -19.48
C PHE A 201 5.22 36.90 -20.50
N SER A 202 5.50 36.17 -21.57
CA SER A 202 6.41 36.60 -22.64
C SER A 202 5.69 37.52 -23.63
N LYS A 203 6.44 38.45 -24.24
CA LYS A 203 6.03 39.16 -25.46
C LYS A 203 5.98 38.23 -26.68
N ASP A 204 6.71 37.11 -26.62
CA ASP A 204 6.86 36.10 -27.68
C ASP A 204 5.86 34.93 -27.49
N ALA A 205 4.84 35.16 -26.65
CA ALA A 205 3.75 34.26 -26.30
C ALA A 205 2.82 33.97 -27.50
N ALA A 206 2.61 32.69 -27.81
CA ALA A 206 1.95 32.22 -29.04
C ALA A 206 0.83 31.18 -28.84
N GLY A 207 0.42 30.90 -27.60
CA GLY A 207 -0.50 29.83 -27.20
C GLY A 207 0.17 28.80 -26.27
N TYR A 208 -0.63 27.92 -25.68
CA TYR A 208 -0.14 26.88 -24.77
C TYR A 208 0.28 25.61 -25.51
N VAL A 209 0.87 24.65 -24.81
CA VAL A 209 1.15 23.31 -25.33
C VAL A 209 0.27 22.31 -24.60
N ARG A 210 -0.48 21.46 -25.33
CA ARG A 210 -1.22 20.37 -24.68
C ARG A 210 -0.23 19.37 -24.09
N GLN A 211 -0.18 19.27 -22.77
CA GLN A 211 0.53 18.21 -22.06
C GLN A 211 -0.46 17.27 -21.37
N GLU A 212 -0.04 16.04 -21.17
CA GLU A 212 -0.80 15.01 -20.47
C GLU A 212 -0.40 14.94 -19.00
N ALA A 213 -1.38 14.79 -18.11
CA ALA A 213 -1.12 14.57 -16.70
C ALA A 213 -2.30 13.87 -16.04
N ILE A 214 -1.99 13.03 -15.04
CA ILE A 214 -2.96 12.50 -14.09
C ILE A 214 -2.44 12.78 -12.69
N VAL A 215 -3.26 13.46 -11.89
CA VAL A 215 -2.96 13.93 -10.54
C VAL A 215 -4.09 13.50 -9.62
N VAL A 216 -3.76 12.99 -8.43
CA VAL A 216 -4.72 12.68 -7.37
C VAL A 216 -4.29 13.37 -6.07
N LEU A 217 -5.25 13.96 -5.37
CA LEU A 217 -5.14 14.57 -4.06
C LEU A 217 -6.11 13.86 -3.10
N VAL A 218 -5.67 13.66 -1.86
CA VAL A 218 -6.52 13.18 -0.75
C VAL A 218 -6.75 14.34 0.19
N VAL A 219 -8.02 14.67 0.43
CA VAL A 219 -8.46 15.88 1.13
C VAL A 219 -9.35 15.50 2.30
N SER A 220 -9.08 16.00 3.50
CA SER A 220 -9.71 15.52 4.74
C SER A 220 -10.19 16.63 5.67
N SER A 221 -11.15 16.30 6.51
CA SER A 221 -11.48 17.11 7.69
C SER A 221 -10.40 16.99 8.77
N LEU A 222 -10.22 18.04 9.59
CA LEU A 222 -9.36 17.97 10.78
C LEU A 222 -9.74 16.85 11.76
N ARG A 223 -11.03 16.49 11.83
CA ARG A 223 -11.50 15.35 12.64
C ARG A 223 -10.89 14.04 12.15
N GLN A 224 -10.86 13.82 10.84
CA GLN A 224 -10.34 12.58 10.25
C GLN A 224 -8.83 12.45 10.50
N LEU A 225 -8.07 13.53 10.26
CA LEU A 225 -6.65 13.65 10.64
C LEU A 225 -6.40 13.25 12.10
N GLN A 226 -7.21 13.74 13.04
CA GLN A 226 -7.10 13.45 14.47
C GLN A 226 -7.55 12.03 14.86
N ALA A 227 -8.40 11.38 14.05
CA ALA A 227 -8.87 10.02 14.27
C ALA A 227 -7.83 8.99 13.78
N GLU A 228 -7.32 9.18 12.56
CA GLU A 228 -6.26 8.38 11.94
C GLU A 228 -4.88 8.65 12.58
N GLY A 229 -4.68 9.84 13.13
CA GLY A 229 -3.39 10.29 13.69
C GLY A 229 -2.34 10.61 12.63
N VAL A 230 -2.78 11.02 11.43
CA VAL A 230 -1.92 11.24 10.24
C VAL A 230 -1.70 12.72 9.93
N MET A 231 -0.92 12.98 8.88
CA MET A 231 -0.37 14.28 8.54
C MET A 231 -1.10 14.98 7.40
N ALA A 232 -0.86 16.29 7.28
CA ALA A 232 -1.26 17.09 6.14
C ALA A 232 -0.10 17.97 5.67
N SER A 233 -0.01 18.18 4.35
CA SER A 233 0.96 19.10 3.74
C SER A 233 0.51 20.55 3.85
N ALA A 234 -0.81 20.77 3.72
CA ALA A 234 -1.41 22.09 3.68
C ALA A 234 -2.85 22.12 4.21
N GLU A 235 -3.29 23.29 4.67
CA GLU A 235 -4.69 23.64 4.91
C GLU A 235 -5.27 24.43 3.72
N VAL A 236 -6.54 24.18 3.38
CA VAL A 236 -7.30 24.98 2.40
C VAL A 236 -8.09 26.07 3.12
N LEU A 237 -7.50 27.27 3.20
CA LEU A 237 -8.06 28.43 3.89
C LEU A 237 -9.39 28.88 3.26
N ALA A 238 -9.43 28.98 1.94
CA ALA A 238 -10.60 29.40 1.17
C ALA A 238 -10.57 28.83 -0.26
N ASN A 239 -11.74 28.67 -0.87
CA ASN A 239 -11.91 28.28 -2.27
C ASN A 239 -13.26 28.78 -2.79
N GLU A 240 -13.36 29.03 -4.10
CA GLU A 240 -14.57 29.52 -4.77
C GLU A 240 -14.50 29.19 -6.28
N SER A 241 -15.62 28.84 -6.90
CA SER A 241 -15.78 28.74 -8.36
C SER A 241 -16.88 29.65 -8.87
N VAL A 242 -16.59 30.48 -9.87
CA VAL A 242 -17.56 31.40 -10.49
C VAL A 242 -17.52 31.32 -12.01
N CYS A 243 -18.68 31.43 -12.67
CA CYS A 243 -18.75 31.58 -14.12
C CYS A 243 -18.93 33.05 -14.49
N GLY A 244 -18.15 33.52 -15.46
CA GLY A 244 -18.18 34.88 -15.98
C GLY A 244 -18.47 34.92 -17.49
N SER A 245 -18.95 36.07 -17.95
CA SER A 245 -19.03 36.38 -19.38
C SER A 245 -17.87 37.28 -19.79
N GLY A 246 -17.12 36.88 -20.82
CA GLY A 246 -16.20 37.73 -21.58
C GLY A 246 -16.85 38.32 -22.82
N GLU A 247 -16.08 39.01 -23.66
CA GLU A 247 -16.55 39.54 -24.95
C GLU A 247 -16.87 38.45 -25.98
N SER A 248 -16.23 37.28 -25.84
CA SER A 248 -16.55 36.04 -26.53
C SER A 248 -16.53 34.87 -25.54
N VAL A 249 -17.02 33.70 -25.96
CA VAL A 249 -16.99 32.48 -25.12
C VAL A 249 -15.57 32.16 -24.63
N CYS A 250 -14.55 32.35 -25.48
CA CYS A 250 -13.15 32.05 -25.18
C CYS A 250 -12.34 33.25 -24.64
N SER A 251 -12.98 34.40 -24.40
CA SER A 251 -12.29 35.60 -23.90
C SER A 251 -12.27 35.62 -22.36
N PRO A 252 -11.10 35.74 -21.70
CA PRO A 252 -11.04 35.81 -20.24
C PRO A 252 -11.74 37.07 -19.71
N SER A 253 -12.50 36.92 -18.63
CA SER A 253 -13.33 37.99 -18.05
C SER A 253 -12.67 38.64 -16.83
N VAL A 254 -11.89 39.70 -17.04
CA VAL A 254 -11.08 40.38 -16.00
C VAL A 254 -11.89 40.78 -14.76
N SER A 255 -13.11 41.31 -14.94
CA SER A 255 -14.01 41.67 -13.83
C SER A 255 -14.48 40.45 -13.01
N THR A 256 -14.63 39.29 -13.66
CA THR A 256 -14.97 38.02 -12.98
C THR A 256 -13.80 37.53 -12.14
N GLN A 257 -12.58 37.62 -12.67
CA GLN A 257 -11.33 37.26 -11.99
C GLN A 257 -11.11 38.16 -10.76
N GLU A 258 -11.18 39.48 -10.96
CA GLU A 258 -11.05 40.46 -9.88
C GLU A 258 -12.11 40.26 -8.78
N GLY A 259 -13.35 39.93 -9.16
CA GLY A 259 -14.43 39.55 -8.22
C GLY A 259 -14.17 38.23 -7.49
N LEU A 260 -13.51 37.27 -8.13
CA LEU A 260 -13.09 35.99 -7.53
C LEU A 260 -11.98 36.20 -6.48
N TYR A 261 -10.91 36.93 -6.83
CA TYR A 261 -9.85 37.32 -5.88
C TYR A 261 -10.44 38.01 -4.64
N ARG A 262 -11.38 38.96 -4.81
CA ARG A 262 -12.05 39.63 -3.68
C ARG A 262 -12.85 38.68 -2.80
N ARG A 263 -13.58 37.70 -3.37
CA ARG A 263 -14.36 36.71 -2.61
C ARG A 263 -13.47 35.79 -1.78
N VAL A 264 -12.44 35.19 -2.40
CA VAL A 264 -11.52 34.27 -1.70
C VAL A 264 -10.73 35.00 -0.63
N ALA A 265 -10.23 36.21 -0.90
CA ALA A 265 -9.56 37.04 0.10
C ALA A 265 -10.48 37.39 1.30
N ALA A 266 -11.75 37.73 1.04
CA ALA A 266 -12.72 38.01 2.10
C ALA A 266 -13.07 36.76 2.94
N MET A 267 -13.10 35.57 2.33
CA MET A 267 -13.29 34.31 3.07
C MET A 267 -12.06 33.91 3.89
N ALA A 268 -10.85 34.16 3.37
CA ALA A 268 -9.60 33.84 4.06
C ALA A 268 -9.23 34.85 5.16
N ALA A 269 -9.72 36.09 5.10
CA ALA A 269 -9.33 37.18 6.00
C ALA A 269 -9.31 36.81 7.50
N PRO A 270 -10.31 36.13 8.09
CA PRO A 270 -10.28 35.75 9.51
C PRO A 270 -9.17 34.74 9.88
N LEU A 271 -8.72 33.93 8.92
CA LEU A 271 -7.60 32.99 9.10
C LEU A 271 -6.25 33.68 8.87
N ILE A 272 -6.20 34.63 7.92
CA ILE A 272 -5.03 35.49 7.67
C ILE A 272 -4.74 36.34 8.92
N GLU A 273 -5.75 36.99 9.50
CA GLU A 273 -5.64 37.78 10.74
C GLU A 273 -5.16 36.92 11.93
N LEU A 274 -5.60 35.66 12.01
CA LEU A 274 -5.21 34.72 13.07
C LEU A 274 -3.77 34.19 12.93
N HIS A 275 -3.15 34.34 11.75
CA HIS A 275 -1.77 33.92 11.49
C HIS A 275 -0.78 35.09 11.29
N GLY A 276 -1.27 36.30 10.98
CA GLY A 276 -0.43 37.51 10.82
C GLY A 276 0.40 37.54 9.53
N GLU A 277 0.13 36.63 8.60
CA GLU A 277 0.85 36.47 7.35
C GLU A 277 0.26 37.29 6.19
N ARG A 278 0.97 37.29 5.04
CA ARG A 278 0.45 37.76 3.76
C ARG A 278 0.67 36.68 2.71
N VAL A 279 -0.13 36.70 1.63
CA VAL A 279 0.08 35.84 0.47
C VAL A 279 1.51 36.02 -0.03
N ALA A 280 2.31 34.95 0.03
CA ALA A 280 3.72 34.95 -0.34
C ALA A 280 3.90 34.63 -1.83
N TYR A 281 2.97 33.88 -2.41
CA TYR A 281 3.04 33.43 -3.80
C TYR A 281 1.66 33.26 -4.44
N VAL A 282 1.60 33.46 -5.75
CA VAL A 282 0.42 33.24 -6.60
C VAL A 282 0.92 32.57 -7.88
N GLU A 283 0.73 31.27 -8.00
CA GLU A 283 1.38 30.41 -9.02
C GLU A 283 0.48 30.23 -10.26
N CYS A 284 1.06 30.02 -11.47
CA CYS A 284 0.76 30.63 -12.78
C CYS A 284 0.01 29.80 -13.89
N HIS A 285 -1.02 30.36 -14.57
CA HIS A 285 -1.86 29.65 -15.58
C HIS A 285 -1.39 30.01 -16.97
N ALA A 286 -1.13 31.32 -17.13
CA ALA A 286 -0.28 31.93 -18.13
C ALA A 286 -0.05 30.99 -19.32
N THR A 287 -1.10 30.86 -20.13
CA THR A 287 -1.22 29.88 -21.21
C THR A 287 -0.32 30.21 -22.39
N GLY A 288 0.74 30.99 -22.18
CA GLY A 288 1.52 31.60 -23.24
C GLY A 288 0.64 32.42 -24.18
N THR A 289 -0.46 33.02 -23.71
CA THR A 289 -1.36 33.83 -24.53
C THR A 289 -1.26 35.31 -24.13
N LEU A 290 -0.98 36.19 -25.10
CA LEU A 290 -0.77 37.63 -24.83
C LEU A 290 -1.93 38.32 -24.09
N VAL A 291 -3.15 37.76 -24.17
CA VAL A 291 -4.37 38.26 -23.50
C VAL A 291 -4.68 37.52 -22.20
N GLY A 292 -4.42 36.20 -22.10
CA GLY A 292 -4.66 35.40 -20.89
C GLY A 292 -3.56 35.56 -19.84
N ASP A 293 -2.32 35.70 -20.26
CA ASP A 293 -1.16 35.96 -19.39
C ASP A 293 -1.20 37.36 -18.77
N ALA A 294 -1.95 38.28 -19.40
CA ALA A 294 -2.28 39.56 -18.79
C ALA A 294 -3.35 39.44 -17.66
N ALA A 295 -3.80 38.21 -17.33
CA ALA A 295 -5.02 37.97 -16.57
C ALA A 295 -5.00 36.81 -15.51
N GLU A 296 -4.15 35.76 -15.56
CA GLU A 296 -4.32 34.57 -14.67
C GLU A 296 -3.08 33.77 -14.16
N THR A 297 -3.23 33.14 -12.97
CA THR A 297 -2.28 32.24 -12.28
C THR A 297 -2.80 30.84 -11.71
N GLN A 298 -2.40 29.62 -12.20
CA GLN A 298 -2.67 28.18 -11.81
C GLN A 298 -1.50 27.36 -11.19
N ALA A 299 -1.68 26.30 -10.35
CA ALA A 299 -0.55 25.79 -9.52
C ALA A 299 -0.41 24.35 -8.92
N LEU A 300 -1.49 23.68 -8.51
CA LEU A 300 -1.53 23.20 -7.11
C LEU A 300 -0.44 22.22 -6.60
N VAL A 301 -0.02 21.21 -7.34
CA VAL A 301 0.96 20.20 -6.83
C VAL A 301 2.35 20.80 -6.67
N GLU A 302 2.74 21.70 -7.55
CA GLU A 302 4.07 22.35 -7.52
C GLU A 302 4.19 23.26 -6.29
N VAL A 303 3.08 23.91 -5.91
CA VAL A 303 2.96 24.67 -4.65
C VAL A 303 3.07 23.77 -3.41
N LEU A 304 2.47 22.57 -3.42
CA LEU A 304 2.61 21.63 -2.30
C LEU A 304 4.06 21.18 -2.14
N LEU A 305 4.71 20.78 -3.24
CA LEU A 305 6.13 20.42 -3.26
C LEU A 305 7.04 21.58 -2.82
N ALA A 306 6.76 22.81 -3.30
CA ALA A 306 7.54 23.99 -2.93
C ALA A 306 7.39 24.39 -1.45
N LEU A 307 6.20 24.22 -0.87
CA LEU A 307 5.96 24.40 0.57
C LEU A 307 6.63 23.28 1.40
N GLU A 308 6.61 22.04 0.93
CA GLU A 308 7.28 20.91 1.57
C GLU A 308 8.81 21.01 1.54
N GLN A 309 9.41 21.59 0.49
CA GLN A 309 10.85 21.89 0.45
C GLN A 309 11.17 23.20 1.21
N GLY A 310 10.33 24.22 1.08
CA GLY A 310 10.61 25.60 1.49
C GLY A 310 11.31 26.43 0.41
N GLU A 311 11.12 26.09 -0.86
CA GLU A 311 11.73 26.76 -2.02
C GLU A 311 10.84 26.64 -3.25
N LEU A 312 10.60 27.75 -3.95
CA LEU A 312 9.87 27.82 -5.21
C LEU A 312 10.78 27.41 -6.38
N PRO A 313 10.35 26.53 -7.29
CA PRO A 313 11.08 26.26 -8.54
C PRO A 313 11.02 27.48 -9.48
N PRO A 314 11.99 27.64 -10.40
CA PRO A 314 11.97 28.73 -11.37
C PRO A 314 11.12 28.42 -12.62
N ASP A 315 10.52 29.46 -13.18
CA ASP A 315 9.90 29.46 -14.51
C ASP A 315 10.97 29.25 -15.58
N ARG A 316 10.76 28.21 -16.40
CA ARG A 316 11.68 27.76 -17.46
C ARG A 316 11.81 28.73 -18.63
N HIS A 317 10.73 29.39 -18.98
CA HIS A 317 10.51 29.98 -20.31
C HIS A 317 10.40 31.50 -20.27
N TYR A 318 10.31 32.10 -19.09
CA TYR A 318 10.37 33.54 -18.90
C TYR A 318 11.80 34.09 -18.79
N THR A 319 12.10 35.19 -19.49
CA THR A 319 13.27 36.03 -19.21
C THR A 319 12.88 37.50 -19.10
N HIS A 320 13.58 38.28 -18.26
CA HIS A 320 13.33 39.71 -18.10
C HIS A 320 13.46 40.52 -19.41
N ALA A 321 14.23 40.03 -20.41
CA ALA A 321 14.35 40.65 -21.73
C ALA A 321 13.13 40.39 -22.66
N GLN A 322 12.28 39.44 -22.29
CA GLN A 322 11.09 39.03 -23.03
C GLN A 322 9.77 39.46 -22.37
N ARG A 323 9.81 40.09 -21.17
CA ARG A 323 8.65 40.56 -20.41
C ARG A 323 7.54 41.20 -21.27
N ASN A 324 6.34 40.63 -21.23
CA ASN A 324 5.12 41.21 -21.80
C ASN A 324 4.82 42.55 -21.10
N ARG A 325 4.81 43.65 -21.87
CA ARG A 325 4.58 45.01 -21.37
C ARG A 325 3.10 45.33 -21.12
N CYS A 326 2.18 44.47 -21.56
CA CYS A 326 0.75 44.60 -21.25
C CYS A 326 0.40 44.13 -19.83
N CYS A 327 1.29 43.37 -19.17
CA CYS A 327 1.17 43.10 -17.75
C CYS A 327 1.72 44.30 -16.94
N ASN A 328 0.82 45.08 -16.34
CA ASN A 328 1.18 46.25 -15.55
C ASN A 328 2.00 45.87 -14.31
N GLY A 329 1.61 44.82 -13.57
CA GLY A 329 2.29 44.42 -12.33
C GLY A 329 3.72 43.93 -12.52
N LEU A 330 4.01 43.27 -13.64
CA LEU A 330 5.39 42.94 -14.03
C LEU A 330 6.17 44.19 -14.51
N SER A 331 5.46 45.24 -14.93
CA SER A 331 6.05 46.47 -15.47
C SER A 331 6.40 47.52 -14.41
N ASP A 332 5.57 47.66 -13.37
CA ASP A 332 5.81 48.51 -12.18
C ASP A 332 6.63 47.80 -11.08
N GLY A 333 6.70 46.46 -11.11
CA GLY A 333 7.47 45.65 -10.16
C GLY A 333 6.68 45.17 -8.94
N THR A 334 5.35 45.33 -8.93
CA THR A 334 4.48 44.73 -7.91
C THR A 334 4.37 43.20 -8.03
N LEU A 335 4.70 42.63 -9.20
CA LEU A 335 4.86 41.20 -9.44
C LEU A 335 6.29 40.89 -9.92
N LYS A 336 6.87 39.78 -9.44
CA LYS A 336 8.14 39.20 -9.93
C LYS A 336 7.87 37.73 -10.33
N VAL A 337 8.19 37.35 -11.56
CA VAL A 337 8.26 35.93 -11.96
C VAL A 337 9.46 35.28 -11.27
N VAL A 338 9.29 34.07 -10.73
CA VAL A 338 10.38 33.29 -10.15
C VAL A 338 11.28 32.81 -11.28
N THR A 339 12.51 33.31 -11.36
CA THR A 339 13.50 33.00 -12.43
C THR A 339 14.75 32.30 -11.92
N GLU A 340 14.82 32.10 -10.61
CA GLU A 340 15.88 31.44 -9.86
C GLU A 340 15.20 30.74 -8.66
N PRO A 341 15.70 29.59 -8.17
CA PRO A 341 15.14 28.93 -6.99
C PRO A 341 15.01 29.93 -5.83
N THR A 342 13.77 30.10 -5.33
CA THR A 342 13.44 31.21 -4.42
C THR A 342 12.83 30.69 -3.14
N ARG A 343 13.59 30.79 -2.05
CA ARG A 343 13.18 30.32 -0.71
C ARG A 343 11.85 30.92 -0.24
N ILE A 344 10.94 30.06 0.22
CA ILE A 344 9.64 30.40 0.81
C ILE A 344 9.51 29.79 2.22
N ALA A 345 8.66 30.37 3.08
CA ALA A 345 8.36 29.77 4.37
C ALA A 345 7.44 28.54 4.19
N ARG A 346 7.66 27.46 4.95
CA ARG A 346 6.89 26.21 4.81
C ARG A 346 5.44 26.32 5.27
N ASP A 347 5.15 27.32 6.08
CA ASP A 347 3.83 27.70 6.56
C ASP A 347 3.22 28.89 5.78
N ALA A 348 3.84 29.30 4.67
CA ALA A 348 3.37 30.44 3.89
C ALA A 348 1.99 30.21 3.24
N ILE A 349 1.25 31.31 3.09
CA ILE A 349 0.00 31.36 2.33
C ILE A 349 0.28 31.53 0.83
N VAL A 350 -0.31 30.66 0.01
CA VAL A 350 -0.18 30.62 -1.45
C VAL A 350 -1.56 30.57 -2.11
N VAL A 351 -1.71 31.24 -3.26
CA VAL A 351 -2.95 31.26 -4.05
C VAL A 351 -2.78 30.53 -5.37
N VAL A 352 -3.84 29.82 -5.76
CA VAL A 352 -3.95 28.98 -6.95
C VAL A 352 -5.25 29.32 -7.67
N ASN A 353 -5.21 29.70 -8.94
CA ASN A 353 -6.39 29.78 -9.79
C ASN A 353 -6.49 28.56 -10.71
N SER A 354 -7.57 28.48 -11.47
CA SER A 354 -7.64 27.82 -12.76
C SER A 354 -8.91 28.28 -13.46
N PHE A 355 -8.82 28.86 -14.65
CA PHE A 355 -9.96 29.33 -15.42
C PHE A 355 -10.08 28.52 -16.72
N GLY A 356 -11.23 27.89 -16.89
CA GLY A 356 -11.56 27.19 -18.13
C GLY A 356 -11.90 28.17 -19.24
N PHE A 357 -11.51 27.85 -20.48
CA PHE A 357 -11.79 28.68 -21.66
C PHE A 357 -13.30 28.92 -21.91
N GLY A 358 -14.21 28.21 -21.22
CA GLY A 358 -15.65 28.48 -21.23
C GLY A 358 -16.13 29.52 -20.19
N GLY A 359 -15.22 30.27 -19.57
CA GLY A 359 -15.54 31.33 -18.59
C GLY A 359 -15.75 30.86 -17.14
N THR A 360 -15.51 29.58 -16.82
CA THR A 360 -15.60 29.08 -15.44
C THR A 360 -14.26 29.18 -14.72
N HIS A 361 -14.20 30.10 -13.75
CA HIS A 361 -13.01 30.51 -13.03
C HIS A 361 -13.05 29.96 -11.59
N THR A 362 -12.08 29.14 -11.19
CA THR A 362 -11.90 28.67 -9.80
C THR A 362 -10.65 29.28 -9.17
N GLN A 363 -10.69 29.57 -7.87
CA GLN A 363 -9.52 29.94 -7.07
C GLN A 363 -9.54 29.22 -5.73
N VAL A 364 -8.35 28.84 -5.24
CA VAL A 364 -8.08 28.16 -3.98
C VAL A 364 -6.89 28.85 -3.30
N MET A 365 -7.02 29.12 -2.00
CA MET A 365 -5.94 29.65 -1.17
C MET A 365 -5.54 28.58 -0.14
N VAL A 366 -4.26 28.20 -0.16
CA VAL A 366 -3.68 27.18 0.72
C VAL A 366 -2.64 27.78 1.64
N ARG A 367 -2.39 27.13 2.78
CA ARG A 367 -1.29 27.42 3.70
C ARG A 367 -0.55 26.13 4.01
N GLY A 368 0.78 26.11 3.84
CA GLY A 368 1.58 24.93 4.21
C GLY A 368 1.64 24.70 5.73
N ILE A 369 2.21 23.58 6.17
CA ILE A 369 2.33 23.23 7.59
C ILE A 369 3.80 23.05 7.98
N ALA A 370 4.36 24.04 8.68
CA ALA A 370 5.75 24.04 9.11
C ALA A 370 6.03 23.01 10.24
N PRO A 371 7.21 22.37 10.24
CA PRO A 371 7.64 21.53 11.37
C PRO A 371 7.71 22.27 12.71
N PRO A 372 7.19 21.69 13.82
CA PRO A 372 7.52 22.17 15.15
C PRO A 372 9.04 22.13 15.39
N HIS A 373 9.56 23.20 16.02
CA HIS A 373 10.98 23.39 16.23
C HIS A 373 11.50 22.40 17.29
N GLN A 374 12.09 21.28 16.86
CA GLN A 374 12.69 20.31 17.80
C GLN A 374 13.76 20.98 18.65
N ALA A 375 13.66 20.80 19.97
CA ALA A 375 14.70 21.21 20.90
C ALA A 375 15.90 20.26 20.78
N LYS A 376 17.09 20.80 20.44
CA LYS A 376 18.36 20.06 20.53
C LYS A 376 18.69 19.81 22.00
N GLY A 377 18.13 18.75 22.59
CA GLY A 377 18.05 18.59 24.05
C GLY A 377 17.94 17.16 24.59
N ALA A 378 18.22 16.13 23.79
CA ALA A 378 18.43 14.76 24.26
C ALA A 378 19.44 14.05 23.35
N SER A 379 20.12 13.03 23.88
CA SER A 379 20.97 12.12 23.12
C SER A 379 20.17 10.90 22.69
N ASP A 380 19.93 10.76 21.38
CA ASP A 380 19.07 9.73 20.76
C ASP A 380 19.51 8.27 20.98
N ASP A 381 20.71 8.02 21.49
CA ASP A 381 21.32 6.69 21.62
C ASP A 381 20.61 5.74 22.65
N ALA A 382 19.51 6.17 23.28
CA ALA A 382 18.82 5.47 24.37
C ALA A 382 17.44 4.84 24.00
N SER A 383 17.08 4.78 22.72
CA SER A 383 15.75 4.32 22.27
C SER A 383 15.70 2.86 21.79
N CYS A 384 14.48 2.30 21.69
CA CYS A 384 14.18 1.08 20.95
C CYS A 384 14.66 1.22 19.48
N PRO A 385 15.12 0.15 18.78
CA PRO A 385 15.47 0.24 17.37
C PRO A 385 14.29 0.71 16.52
N ASP A 386 14.59 1.46 15.45
CA ASP A 386 13.59 1.87 14.48
C ASP A 386 13.23 0.65 13.58
N GLU A 387 12.09 0.01 13.87
CA GLU A 387 11.57 -1.14 13.11
C GLU A 387 10.91 -0.70 11.78
N ALA A 388 11.33 -1.30 10.67
CA ALA A 388 10.76 -1.07 9.34
C ALA A 388 10.30 -2.37 8.68
N ALA A 389 9.06 -2.39 8.19
CA ALA A 389 8.41 -3.55 7.59
C ALA A 389 7.65 -3.13 6.32
N CYS A 390 7.74 -3.91 5.25
CA CYS A 390 6.99 -3.65 4.01
C CYS A 390 6.43 -4.94 3.39
N SER A 391 5.27 -4.83 2.75
CA SER A 391 4.67 -5.88 1.91
C SER A 391 4.67 -5.40 0.46
N THR A 392 5.08 -6.26 -0.47
CA THR A 392 5.07 -5.95 -1.91
C THR A 392 4.52 -7.13 -2.70
N ARG A 393 4.18 -6.88 -3.97
CA ARG A 393 3.58 -7.90 -4.84
C ARG A 393 4.57 -8.96 -5.32
N GLU A 394 5.86 -8.64 -5.42
CA GLU A 394 6.89 -9.48 -6.05
C GLU A 394 8.22 -9.45 -5.27
N PRO A 395 8.89 -10.61 -5.04
CA PRO A 395 10.06 -10.76 -4.15
C PRO A 395 11.18 -9.73 -4.27
N TRP A 396 11.58 -9.39 -5.48
CA TRP A 396 12.71 -8.51 -5.75
C TRP A 396 12.39 -7.03 -5.49
N MET A 397 11.10 -6.68 -5.40
CA MET A 397 10.66 -5.29 -5.17
C MET A 397 10.84 -4.87 -3.71
N CYS A 398 10.85 -5.80 -2.76
CA CYS A 398 11.24 -5.54 -1.38
C CYS A 398 12.72 -5.12 -1.22
N ILE A 399 13.60 -5.55 -2.14
CA ILE A 399 15.06 -5.43 -1.98
C ILE A 399 15.54 -4.01 -2.26
N ASN A 400 15.08 -3.38 -3.36
CA ASN A 400 15.60 -2.07 -3.77
C ASN A 400 15.30 -0.92 -2.77
N PRO A 401 14.07 -0.69 -2.30
CA PRO A 401 13.78 0.47 -1.44
C PRO A 401 14.39 0.38 -0.03
N VAL A 402 14.57 -0.84 0.47
CA VAL A 402 15.04 -1.10 1.86
C VAL A 402 16.56 -1.23 1.93
N LEU A 403 17.24 -1.66 0.86
CA LEU A 403 18.68 -1.92 0.87
C LEU A 403 19.50 -1.03 -0.10
N ALA A 404 18.87 -0.29 -1.03
CA ALA A 404 19.58 0.36 -2.15
C ALA A 404 19.31 1.87 -2.31
N ARG A 405 19.59 2.66 -1.27
CA ARG A 405 20.17 4.03 -1.34
C ARG A 405 20.71 4.49 0.02
N SER A 406 21.47 5.59 0.00
CA SER A 406 22.43 6.09 1.01
C SER A 406 21.99 6.13 2.49
N GLU A 407 22.96 6.40 3.40
CA GLU A 407 22.71 6.70 4.82
C GLU A 407 21.61 7.75 5.04
N ALA A 408 21.48 8.74 4.14
CA ALA A 408 20.42 9.73 4.20
C ALA A 408 19.03 9.11 3.97
N THR A 409 18.90 8.13 3.07
CA THR A 409 17.65 7.37 2.88
C THR A 409 17.36 6.49 4.10
N ALA A 410 18.37 5.84 4.69
CA ALA A 410 18.19 5.08 5.93
C ALA A 410 17.74 5.97 7.10
N GLN A 411 18.29 7.18 7.23
CA GLN A 411 17.85 8.17 8.21
C GLN A 411 16.43 8.70 7.94
N VAL A 412 16.04 8.87 6.67
CA VAL A 412 14.66 9.26 6.30
C VAL A 412 13.66 8.14 6.57
N VAL A 413 14.03 6.88 6.33
CA VAL A 413 13.21 5.70 6.71
C VAL A 413 13.05 5.66 8.24
N ALA A 414 14.13 5.76 9.00
CA ALA A 414 14.06 5.80 10.47
C ALA A 414 13.23 6.99 10.98
N HIS A 415 13.39 8.19 10.42
CA HIS A 415 12.63 9.36 10.84
C HIS A 415 11.14 9.28 10.45
N SER A 416 10.80 8.59 9.36
CA SER A 416 9.39 8.35 8.99
C SER A 416 8.73 7.27 9.83
N THR A 417 9.46 6.19 10.18
CA THR A 417 8.95 5.17 11.12
C THR A 417 8.68 5.77 12.49
N ARG A 418 9.57 6.64 13.01
CA ARG A 418 9.37 7.35 14.30
C ARG A 418 8.05 8.12 14.44
N GLN A 419 7.42 8.51 13.34
CA GLN A 419 6.12 9.20 13.37
C GLN A 419 4.96 8.31 12.90
N HIS A 420 5.19 7.45 11.90
CA HIS A 420 4.20 6.49 11.41
C HIS A 420 4.85 5.14 11.10
N HIS A 421 4.98 4.30 12.12
CA HIS A 421 5.42 2.92 11.92
C HIS A 421 4.45 2.16 11.00
N PHE A 422 5.04 1.32 10.15
CA PHE A 422 4.40 0.29 9.32
C PHE A 422 3.53 0.79 8.15
N THR A 423 4.17 0.94 6.98
CA THR A 423 3.51 0.76 5.68
C THR A 423 3.20 -0.73 5.44
N ARG A 424 2.33 -1.30 6.29
CA ARG A 424 1.46 -2.37 5.83
C ARG A 424 0.49 -1.72 4.84
N THR A 425 0.72 -1.93 3.56
CA THR A 425 -0.19 -1.48 2.50
C THR A 425 -1.43 -2.38 2.53
N VAL A 426 -2.32 -2.16 3.50
CA VAL A 426 -3.56 -2.95 3.63
C VAL A 426 -4.34 -2.84 2.33
N ALA A 427 -4.58 -3.99 1.73
CA ALA A 427 -5.47 -4.14 0.59
C ALA A 427 -6.85 -3.54 0.90
N PRO A 428 -7.49 -2.79 -0.03
CA PRO A 428 -8.93 -2.53 0.08
C PRO A 428 -9.70 -3.87 0.09
N PRO A 429 -10.96 -3.92 0.55
CA PRO A 429 -11.70 -5.17 0.77
C PRO A 429 -11.81 -6.08 -0.45
N GLU A 430 -11.68 -5.49 -1.64
CA GLU A 430 -11.76 -6.16 -2.92
C GLU A 430 -10.42 -6.78 -3.36
N VAL A 431 -9.41 -6.78 -2.49
CA VAL A 431 -8.09 -7.42 -2.64
C VAL A 431 -7.81 -8.25 -1.38
N HIS A 432 -7.25 -9.46 -1.54
CA HIS A 432 -6.98 -10.38 -0.43
C HIS A 432 -5.54 -10.26 0.05
N GLN A 433 -5.23 -10.76 1.25
CA GLN A 433 -3.87 -10.67 1.80
C GLN A 433 -2.88 -11.52 1.00
N ASP A 434 -3.37 -12.59 0.36
CA ASP A 434 -2.61 -13.48 -0.53
C ASP A 434 -2.28 -12.84 -1.91
N ASP A 435 -2.87 -11.69 -2.26
CA ASP A 435 -2.54 -10.97 -3.50
C ASP A 435 -1.17 -10.25 -3.43
N PHE A 436 -0.55 -10.20 -2.24
CA PHE A 436 0.84 -9.78 -2.03
C PHE A 436 1.74 -11.03 -1.90
N ARG A 437 2.70 -11.24 -2.82
CA ARG A 437 3.54 -12.45 -2.81
C ARG A 437 4.86 -12.31 -2.05
N ALA A 438 5.15 -11.15 -1.46
CA ALA A 438 6.42 -10.89 -0.80
C ALA A 438 6.31 -9.95 0.41
N ARG A 439 7.17 -10.19 1.40
CA ARG A 439 7.34 -9.35 2.58
C ARG A 439 8.81 -9.19 2.92
N ALA A 440 9.17 -8.07 3.52
CA ALA A 440 10.50 -7.87 4.08
C ALA A 440 10.45 -7.06 5.38
N PHE A 441 11.44 -7.31 6.22
CA PHE A 441 11.62 -6.67 7.53
C PHE A 441 13.09 -6.30 7.72
N THR A 442 13.33 -5.15 8.34
CA THR A 442 14.66 -4.74 8.80
C THR A 442 14.55 -3.95 10.09
N THR A 443 15.55 -4.09 10.96
CA THR A 443 15.78 -3.18 12.08
C THR A 443 16.82 -2.14 11.70
N ALA A 444 16.58 -0.88 12.08
CA ALA A 444 17.61 0.16 12.09
C ALA A 444 18.17 0.27 13.52
N VAL A 445 19.19 -0.55 13.80
CA VAL A 445 20.00 -0.45 15.03
C VAL A 445 21.05 0.66 14.86
N SER A 446 21.53 1.23 15.96
CA SER A 446 22.39 2.41 15.96
C SER A 446 23.76 2.19 15.26
N ARG A 447 23.93 2.90 14.15
CA ARG A 447 25.19 3.26 13.46
C ARG A 447 26.09 2.17 12.83
N LEU A 448 26.09 0.90 13.24
CA LEU A 448 27.11 -0.06 12.73
C LEU A 448 26.66 -1.47 12.34
N THR A 449 25.44 -1.92 12.66
CA THR A 449 24.98 -3.29 12.37
C THR A 449 23.59 -3.33 11.71
N HIS A 450 23.56 -3.59 10.40
CA HIS A 450 22.33 -3.86 9.65
C HIS A 450 21.99 -5.36 9.64
N THR A 451 21.16 -5.79 10.59
CA THR A 451 20.66 -7.18 10.66
C THR A 451 19.50 -7.37 9.67
N SER A 452 19.82 -7.44 8.36
CA SER A 452 18.81 -7.64 7.32
C SER A 452 18.34 -9.10 7.24
N THR A 453 17.04 -9.33 7.39
CA THR A 453 16.38 -10.62 7.16
C THR A 453 15.34 -10.50 6.04
N ALA A 454 15.84 -10.35 4.82
CA ALA A 454 15.03 -10.38 3.60
C ALA A 454 14.60 -11.83 3.26
N ALA A 455 13.64 -12.37 4.00
CA ALA A 455 13.07 -13.69 3.74
C ALA A 455 11.99 -13.62 2.66
N VAL A 456 12.38 -13.91 1.41
CA VAL A 456 11.43 -14.23 0.34
C VAL A 456 10.80 -15.58 0.64
N GLN A 457 9.57 -15.55 1.16
CA GLN A 457 8.72 -16.73 1.39
C GLN A 457 7.38 -16.52 0.68
N PRO A 458 6.78 -17.56 0.07
CA PRO A 458 5.35 -17.57 -0.20
C PRO A 458 4.56 -17.34 1.11
N ILE A 459 3.37 -16.73 1.04
CA ILE A 459 2.53 -16.58 2.23
C ILE A 459 1.90 -17.93 2.57
N GLU A 460 2.58 -18.69 3.44
CA GLU A 460 2.02 -19.81 4.18
C GLU A 460 1.65 -19.36 5.60
N ARG A 461 0.36 -19.47 5.94
CA ARG A 461 -0.13 -19.12 7.28
C ARG A 461 0.07 -20.28 8.24
N HIS A 462 1.10 -20.18 9.05
CA HIS A 462 1.43 -21.15 10.08
C HIS A 462 0.68 -20.87 11.39
N PRO A 463 0.18 -21.89 12.11
CA PRO A 463 -0.40 -21.69 13.44
C PRO A 463 0.64 -21.13 14.42
N VAL A 464 0.28 -20.10 15.20
CA VAL A 464 1.14 -19.56 16.26
C VAL A 464 0.82 -20.22 17.60
N TRP A 465 1.86 -20.70 18.26
CA TRP A 465 1.82 -21.24 19.62
C TRP A 465 2.77 -20.46 20.54
N LEU A 466 2.43 -20.36 21.82
CA LEU A 466 3.33 -19.82 22.85
C LEU A 466 3.81 -20.96 23.77
N VAL A 467 5.09 -20.92 24.16
CA VAL A 467 5.65 -21.76 25.21
C VAL A 467 6.26 -20.89 26.30
N PHE A 468 5.91 -21.17 27.56
CA PHE A 468 6.38 -20.41 28.71
C PHE A 468 7.49 -21.19 29.42
N ALA A 469 8.71 -20.67 29.43
CA ALA A 469 9.86 -21.28 30.09
C ALA A 469 9.71 -21.36 31.62
N GLY A 470 10.57 -22.15 32.27
CA GLY A 470 10.57 -22.35 33.72
C GLY A 470 11.95 -22.20 34.35
N GLU A 471 12.10 -22.65 35.59
CA GLU A 471 13.36 -22.59 36.34
C GLU A 471 14.54 -23.25 35.59
N GLY A 472 15.71 -22.60 35.69
CA GLY A 472 16.98 -23.04 35.13
C GLY A 472 17.55 -22.11 34.04
N GLY A 473 16.72 -21.25 33.43
CA GLY A 473 17.12 -20.32 32.37
C GLY A 473 17.53 -18.90 32.83
N GLN A 474 17.17 -18.50 34.05
CA GLN A 474 17.26 -17.13 34.57
C GLN A 474 18.71 -16.64 34.82
N TRP A 475 18.93 -15.33 34.67
CA TRP A 475 20.24 -14.68 34.77
C TRP A 475 20.12 -13.23 35.29
N ALA A 476 21.26 -12.64 35.68
CA ALA A 476 21.33 -11.25 36.13
C ALA A 476 20.93 -10.27 35.02
N GLU A 477 20.22 -9.18 35.35
CA GLU A 477 19.90 -8.10 34.41
C GLU A 477 19.02 -8.54 33.21
N MET A 478 18.37 -9.72 33.28
CA MET A 478 17.55 -10.26 32.19
C MET A 478 16.36 -9.33 31.85
N GLY A 479 16.32 -8.84 30.62
CA GLY A 479 15.32 -7.86 30.17
C GLY A 479 15.56 -6.43 30.66
N SER A 480 16.76 -6.12 31.17
CA SER A 480 17.14 -4.75 31.58
C SER A 480 17.23 -3.78 30.40
N GLU A 481 17.55 -4.26 29.19
CA GLU A 481 17.60 -3.48 27.96
C GLU A 481 16.18 -3.09 27.53
N LEU A 482 15.20 -4.01 27.67
CA LEU A 482 13.78 -3.71 27.48
C LEU A 482 13.27 -2.71 28.53
N TYR A 483 13.71 -2.83 29.79
CA TYR A 483 13.38 -1.85 30.84
C TYR A 483 13.92 -0.44 30.56
N GLN A 484 15.11 -0.35 29.96
CA GLN A 484 15.71 0.93 29.58
C GLN A 484 15.07 1.53 28.31
N ARG A 485 14.73 0.70 27.32
CA ARG A 485 14.43 1.13 25.95
C ARG A 485 12.95 1.04 25.54
N SER A 486 12.12 0.32 26.30
CA SER A 486 10.67 0.16 26.04
C SER A 486 9.82 0.71 27.20
N PRO A 487 9.16 1.87 27.02
CA PRO A 487 8.28 2.47 28.04
C PRO A 487 7.14 1.55 28.49
N ALA A 488 6.61 0.71 27.60
CA ALA A 488 5.55 -0.24 27.92
C ALA A 488 6.04 -1.40 28.80
N TYR A 489 7.23 -1.94 28.52
CA TYR A 489 7.87 -2.95 29.37
C TYR A 489 8.19 -2.36 30.75
N LYS A 490 8.78 -1.15 30.77
CA LYS A 490 9.10 -0.45 32.03
C LYS A 490 7.86 -0.21 32.90
N ALA A 491 6.75 0.26 32.32
CA ALA A 491 5.52 0.48 33.08
C ALA A 491 4.99 -0.80 33.73
N MET A 492 4.94 -1.91 32.97
CA MET A 492 4.52 -3.22 33.49
C MET A 492 5.50 -3.76 34.55
N PHE A 493 6.81 -3.58 34.36
CA PHE A 493 7.83 -4.01 35.31
C PHE A 493 7.77 -3.22 36.62
N ASP A 494 7.61 -1.89 36.54
CA ASP A 494 7.43 -1.02 37.70
C ASP A 494 6.14 -1.40 38.47
N GLU A 495 5.04 -1.73 37.78
CA GLU A 495 3.80 -2.22 38.40
C GLU A 495 4.00 -3.57 39.12
N CYS A 496 4.65 -4.54 38.46
CA CYS A 496 4.97 -5.84 39.06
C CYS A 496 5.86 -5.70 40.30
N ALA A 497 6.95 -4.92 40.19
CA ALA A 497 7.92 -4.71 41.26
C ALA A 497 7.30 -3.95 42.44
N ALA A 498 6.48 -2.92 42.17
CA ALA A 498 5.75 -2.20 43.21
C ALA A 498 4.70 -3.09 43.89
N TYR A 499 4.01 -3.97 43.15
CA TYR A 499 3.04 -4.90 43.75
C TYR A 499 3.72 -5.90 44.69
N VAL A 500 4.77 -6.59 44.22
CA VAL A 500 5.50 -7.59 45.02
C VAL A 500 6.17 -6.96 46.25
N LEU A 501 6.74 -5.76 46.12
CA LEU A 501 7.32 -5.05 47.26
C LEU A 501 6.26 -4.68 48.30
N ASN A 502 5.12 -4.11 47.88
CA ASN A 502 4.11 -3.65 48.84
C ASN A 502 3.34 -4.83 49.48
N ALA A 503 2.88 -5.79 48.69
CA ALA A 503 2.06 -6.90 49.18
C ALA A 503 2.87 -7.97 49.95
N TRP A 504 4.10 -8.27 49.49
CA TRP A 504 4.88 -9.39 50.01
C TRP A 504 6.19 -8.98 50.70
N GLN A 505 6.52 -7.68 50.74
CA GLN A 505 7.75 -7.14 51.34
C GLN A 505 9.02 -7.75 50.71
N CYS A 506 8.97 -8.02 49.40
CA CYS A 506 10.06 -8.63 48.64
C CYS A 506 10.57 -7.70 47.53
N ASP A 507 11.88 -7.52 47.47
CA ASP A 507 12.62 -6.58 46.61
C ASP A 507 13.20 -7.23 45.34
N ALA A 508 12.90 -8.51 45.07
CA ALA A 508 13.56 -9.33 44.06
C ALA A 508 13.64 -8.67 42.67
N MET A 509 12.51 -8.16 42.16
CA MET A 509 12.46 -7.49 40.85
C MET A 509 13.26 -6.18 40.81
N GLN A 510 13.42 -5.47 41.93
CA GLN A 510 14.21 -4.24 41.97
C GLN A 510 15.71 -4.54 41.92
N ARG A 511 16.16 -5.58 42.63
CA ARG A 511 17.58 -6.00 42.63
C ARG A 511 18.01 -6.67 41.32
N LEU A 512 17.08 -7.27 40.57
CA LEU A 512 17.32 -7.85 39.24
C LEU A 512 18.02 -6.88 38.27
N LEU A 513 17.74 -5.58 38.37
CA LEU A 513 18.26 -4.52 37.50
C LEU A 513 19.53 -3.82 38.05
N HIS A 514 20.04 -4.23 39.21
CA HIS A 514 21.05 -3.46 39.95
C HIS A 514 22.22 -4.28 40.54
N GLU A 515 22.10 -5.60 40.74
CA GLU A 515 23.08 -6.39 41.52
C GLU A 515 23.91 -7.39 40.69
N ALA A 516 24.68 -6.90 39.71
CA ALA A 516 25.54 -7.74 38.86
C ALA A 516 26.67 -8.49 39.60
N ALA A 517 27.13 -8.00 40.76
CA ALA A 517 28.37 -8.46 41.41
C ALA A 517 28.24 -9.73 42.28
N HIS A 518 27.03 -10.10 42.72
CA HIS A 518 26.79 -11.24 43.62
C HIS A 518 25.72 -12.22 43.11
N GLY A 519 25.09 -11.91 41.97
CA GLY A 519 23.89 -12.59 41.48
C GLY A 519 22.62 -12.02 42.14
N PRO A 520 21.55 -11.75 41.38
CA PRO A 520 20.37 -11.05 41.92
C PRO A 520 19.46 -11.95 42.75
N PHE A 521 19.63 -13.27 42.67
CA PHE A 521 18.76 -14.25 43.31
C PHE A 521 19.44 -14.79 44.57
N ARG A 522 18.92 -14.45 45.75
CA ARG A 522 19.38 -14.99 47.05
C ARG A 522 19.01 -16.47 47.17
N ASP A 523 17.88 -16.85 46.60
CA ASP A 523 17.25 -18.16 46.72
C ASP A 523 16.28 -18.46 45.55
N ALA A 524 15.55 -19.57 45.65
CA ALA A 524 14.51 -19.97 44.69
C ALA A 524 13.27 -19.05 44.68
N LEU A 525 13.00 -18.29 45.75
CA LEU A 525 11.88 -17.35 45.81
C LEU A 525 12.16 -16.13 44.93
N ASP A 526 13.33 -15.51 45.08
CA ASP A 526 13.77 -14.40 44.21
C ASP A 526 13.75 -14.80 42.73
N ALA A 527 14.25 -16.01 42.42
CA ALA A 527 14.29 -16.54 41.06
C ALA A 527 12.89 -16.73 40.46
N THR A 528 11.98 -17.39 41.20
CA THR A 528 10.60 -17.65 40.73
C THR A 528 9.85 -16.33 40.47
N ILE A 529 9.96 -15.36 41.39
CA ILE A 529 9.33 -14.02 41.25
C ILE A 529 9.84 -13.33 39.98
N CYS A 530 11.17 -13.26 39.81
CA CYS A 530 11.77 -12.52 38.71
C CYS A 530 11.49 -13.18 37.34
N LEU A 531 11.49 -14.51 37.26
CA LEU A 531 11.14 -15.22 36.02
C LEU A 531 9.70 -14.92 35.60
N VAL A 532 8.74 -15.12 36.51
CA VAL A 532 7.31 -14.88 36.21
C VAL A 532 7.05 -13.40 35.95
N GLY A 533 7.67 -12.49 36.70
CA GLY A 533 7.56 -11.04 36.47
C GLY A 533 8.06 -10.60 35.09
N VAL A 534 9.19 -11.14 34.62
CA VAL A 534 9.68 -10.89 33.26
C VAL A 534 8.75 -11.50 32.20
N GLN A 535 8.25 -12.72 32.39
CA GLN A 535 7.27 -13.32 31.49
C GLN A 535 5.95 -12.53 31.40
N VAL A 536 5.47 -11.98 32.52
CA VAL A 536 4.32 -11.06 32.58
C VAL A 536 4.59 -9.79 31.77
N CYS A 537 5.80 -9.20 31.89
CA CYS A 537 6.19 -8.03 31.10
C CYS A 537 6.27 -8.32 29.59
N LEU A 538 6.80 -9.49 29.21
CA LEU A 538 6.79 -9.98 27.82
C LEU A 538 5.36 -10.21 27.30
N VAL A 539 4.47 -10.79 28.12
CA VAL A 539 3.02 -10.91 27.79
C VAL A 539 2.36 -9.54 27.63
N GLY A 540 2.78 -8.52 28.38
CA GLY A 540 2.36 -7.12 28.18
C GLY A 540 2.71 -6.61 26.78
N LEU A 541 3.97 -6.78 26.34
CA LEU A 541 4.43 -6.39 25.00
C LEU A 541 3.76 -7.19 23.87
N LEU A 542 3.50 -8.48 24.10
CA LEU A 542 2.73 -9.36 23.21
C LEU A 542 1.28 -8.90 23.08
N ARG A 543 0.61 -8.54 24.18
CA ARG A 543 -0.75 -7.99 24.15
C ARG A 543 -0.80 -6.65 23.41
N GLN A 544 0.23 -5.81 23.56
CA GLN A 544 0.42 -4.59 22.75
C GLN A 544 0.91 -4.87 21.31
N ALA A 545 1.05 -6.13 20.90
CA ALA A 545 1.23 -6.58 19.53
C ALA A 545 -0.04 -7.19 18.93
N GLY A 546 -1.15 -7.27 19.68
CA GLY A 546 -2.35 -8.03 19.32
C GLY A 546 -2.27 -9.52 19.63
N VAL A 547 -1.12 -10.03 20.09
CA VAL A 547 -0.95 -11.43 20.51
C VAL A 547 -1.71 -11.66 21.82
N THR A 548 -2.84 -12.35 21.71
CA THR A 548 -3.75 -12.70 22.81
C THR A 548 -4.11 -14.18 22.77
N SER A 549 -4.64 -14.74 23.87
CA SER A 549 -5.08 -16.12 23.96
C SER A 549 -6.09 -16.49 22.87
N ALA A 550 -7.08 -15.64 22.61
CA ALA A 550 -8.09 -15.79 21.56
C ALA A 550 -7.54 -15.71 20.11
N SER A 551 -6.25 -15.43 19.94
CA SER A 551 -5.61 -15.21 18.64
C SER A 551 -4.53 -16.25 18.28
N CYS A 552 -4.08 -17.03 19.27
CA CYS A 552 -3.10 -18.11 19.10
C CYS A 552 -3.82 -19.46 18.94
N ALA A 553 -3.15 -20.44 18.33
CA ALA A 553 -3.69 -21.79 18.17
C ALA A 553 -3.62 -22.63 19.46
N GLY A 554 -2.71 -22.28 20.37
CA GLY A 554 -2.59 -22.89 21.70
C GLY A 554 -1.35 -22.39 22.44
N TRP A 555 -1.19 -22.78 23.71
CA TRP A 555 -0.03 -22.46 24.52
C TRP A 555 0.26 -23.51 25.60
N ILE A 556 1.54 -23.69 25.93
CA ILE A 556 2.05 -24.66 26.91
C ILE A 556 2.92 -23.93 27.94
N GLY A 557 2.74 -24.23 29.23
CA GLY A 557 3.68 -23.80 30.27
C GLY A 557 4.64 -24.92 30.67
N TYR A 558 5.91 -24.59 30.91
CA TYR A 558 6.92 -25.50 31.44
C TYR A 558 7.22 -25.14 32.91
N SER A 559 6.87 -26.02 33.85
CA SER A 559 7.15 -25.82 35.28
C SER A 559 6.58 -24.47 35.81
N SER A 560 7.41 -23.54 36.30
CA SER A 560 6.98 -22.20 36.73
C SER A 560 6.34 -21.38 35.60
N GLY A 561 6.62 -21.69 34.33
CA GLY A 561 5.97 -21.07 33.17
C GLY A 561 4.46 -21.30 33.09
N GLU A 562 3.90 -22.32 33.74
CA GLU A 562 2.44 -22.51 33.83
C GLU A 562 1.73 -21.38 34.61
N ILE A 563 2.46 -20.64 35.45
CA ILE A 563 1.95 -19.46 36.15
C ILE A 563 1.71 -18.33 35.13
N ALA A 564 2.71 -18.06 34.28
CA ALA A 564 2.61 -17.06 33.20
C ALA A 564 1.66 -17.49 32.07
N ALA A 565 1.54 -18.80 31.79
CA ALA A 565 0.57 -19.34 30.84
C ALA A 565 -0.88 -19.03 31.26
N GLY A 566 -1.21 -19.17 32.56
CA GLY A 566 -2.52 -18.80 33.09
C GLY A 566 -2.79 -17.30 33.13
N TYR A 567 -1.74 -16.47 33.24
CA TYR A 567 -1.86 -15.02 33.02
C TYR A 567 -2.15 -14.68 31.55
N PHE A 568 -1.49 -15.35 30.60
CA PHE A 568 -1.70 -15.14 29.16
C PHE A 568 -3.09 -15.57 28.69
N ASP A 569 -3.55 -16.75 29.14
CA ASP A 569 -4.92 -17.28 28.95
C ASP A 569 -5.97 -16.21 29.25
N GLY A 570 -5.83 -15.55 30.41
CA GLY A 570 -6.82 -14.65 31.02
C GLY A 570 -7.37 -15.19 32.34
N CYS A 571 -7.14 -16.48 32.61
CA CYS A 571 -7.50 -17.18 33.84
C CYS A 571 -6.99 -16.53 35.15
N TYR A 572 -5.86 -15.83 35.14
CA TYR A 572 -5.30 -15.16 36.33
C TYR A 572 -5.12 -13.66 36.14
N SER A 573 -5.43 -12.89 37.19
CA SER A 573 -5.09 -11.46 37.27
C SER A 573 -3.57 -11.26 37.42
N LEU A 574 -3.09 -10.02 37.20
CA LEU A 574 -1.69 -9.67 37.45
C LEU A 574 -1.28 -9.99 38.90
N GLN A 575 -2.12 -9.61 39.85
CA GLN A 575 -1.93 -9.81 41.29
C GLN A 575 -1.83 -11.31 41.61
N THR A 576 -2.86 -12.08 41.24
CA THR A 576 -2.93 -13.53 41.46
C THR A 576 -1.74 -14.28 40.83
N THR A 577 -1.26 -13.83 39.67
CA THR A 577 -0.09 -14.42 39.00
C THR A 577 1.19 -14.25 39.82
N LEU A 578 1.41 -13.04 40.36
CA LEU A 578 2.55 -12.73 41.20
C LEU A 578 2.44 -13.40 42.59
N ASP A 579 1.23 -13.46 43.14
CA ASP A 579 0.95 -14.16 44.41
C ASP A 579 1.27 -15.66 44.31
N ILE A 580 0.85 -16.33 43.23
CA ILE A 580 1.19 -17.75 42.97
C ILE A 580 2.71 -17.93 42.86
N ALA A 581 3.43 -17.01 42.20
CA ALA A 581 4.88 -17.06 42.08
C ALA A 581 5.58 -16.92 43.45
N VAL A 582 5.12 -16.01 44.30
CA VAL A 582 5.64 -15.84 45.68
C VAL A 582 5.36 -17.08 46.54
N LEU A 583 4.14 -17.63 46.49
CA LEU A 583 3.77 -18.81 47.28
C LEU A 583 4.55 -20.06 46.85
N ARG A 584 4.66 -20.32 45.53
CA ARG A 584 5.46 -21.42 44.99
C ARG A 584 6.96 -21.26 45.30
N GLY A 585 7.49 -20.04 45.22
CA GLY A 585 8.86 -19.73 45.61
C GLY A 585 9.13 -19.99 47.10
N ARG A 586 8.21 -19.60 47.99
CA ARG A 586 8.31 -19.87 49.44
C ARG A 586 8.29 -21.37 49.74
N ALA A 587 7.44 -22.13 49.06
CA ALA A 587 7.40 -23.59 49.19
C ALA A 587 8.72 -24.25 48.74
N ALA A 588 9.33 -23.75 47.65
CA ALA A 588 10.64 -24.21 47.17
C ALA A 588 11.77 -23.94 48.18
N VAL A 589 11.87 -22.71 48.71
CA VAL A 589 12.86 -22.34 49.74
C VAL A 589 12.66 -23.18 51.02
N ARG A 590 11.40 -23.43 51.42
CA ARG A 590 11.09 -24.31 52.54
C ARG A 590 11.54 -25.76 52.29
N ALA A 591 11.33 -26.30 51.09
CA ALA A 591 11.77 -27.64 50.72
C ALA A 591 13.30 -27.81 50.88
N SER A 592 14.10 -26.86 50.38
CA SER A 592 15.56 -26.87 50.54
C SER A 592 16.06 -26.72 51.99
N SER A 593 15.21 -26.30 52.92
CA SER A 593 15.56 -26.24 54.36
C SER A 593 15.53 -27.60 55.06
N TYR A 594 14.85 -28.59 54.46
CA TYR A 594 14.83 -29.97 54.95
C TYR A 594 15.98 -30.81 54.38
N HIS A 595 16.25 -30.67 53.07
CA HIS A 595 17.22 -31.49 52.34
C HIS A 595 17.93 -30.66 51.27
N GLU A 596 19.25 -30.81 51.12
CA GLU A 596 19.98 -30.20 49.99
C GLU A 596 19.65 -30.96 48.70
N GLY A 597 18.91 -30.29 47.82
CA GLY A 597 18.51 -30.79 46.51
C GLY A 597 19.42 -30.35 45.38
N SER A 598 19.43 -31.11 44.29
CA SER A 598 20.10 -30.73 43.05
C SER A 598 19.33 -31.19 41.82
N MET A 599 19.60 -30.55 40.68
CA MET A 599 18.98 -30.84 39.39
C MET A 599 20.00 -30.82 38.27
N CYS A 600 19.85 -31.72 37.30
CA CYS A 600 20.64 -31.70 36.08
C CYS A 600 19.83 -32.06 34.84
N ALA A 601 20.10 -31.38 33.73
CA ALA A 601 19.64 -31.78 32.40
C ALA A 601 20.63 -32.81 31.81
N VAL A 602 20.08 -33.91 31.32
CA VAL A 602 20.80 -34.97 30.59
C VAL A 602 20.40 -34.88 29.12
N HIS A 603 21.40 -34.83 28.23
CA HIS A 603 21.19 -34.85 26.79
C HIS A 603 21.76 -36.14 26.18
N GLY A 604 21.02 -36.76 25.26
CA GLY A 604 21.47 -37.91 24.46
C GLY A 604 20.92 -39.27 24.89
N LEU A 605 20.35 -39.38 26.09
CA LEU A 605 19.63 -40.56 26.59
C LEU A 605 18.13 -40.41 26.38
N SER A 606 17.43 -41.54 26.23
CA SER A 606 15.96 -41.60 26.25
C SER A 606 15.40 -41.66 27.68
N ARG A 607 14.09 -41.42 27.83
CA ARG A 607 13.39 -41.48 29.11
C ARG A 607 13.50 -42.85 29.77
N GLU A 608 13.33 -43.91 28.99
CA GLU A 608 13.35 -45.30 29.44
C GLU A 608 14.70 -45.66 30.08
N GLN A 609 15.80 -45.25 29.47
CA GLN A 609 17.16 -45.50 29.98
C GLN A 609 17.43 -44.83 31.33
N ILE A 610 16.84 -43.65 31.56
CA ILE A 610 16.99 -42.89 32.81
C ILE A 610 16.06 -43.47 33.88
N ASP A 611 14.80 -43.73 33.55
CA ASP A 611 13.85 -44.36 34.48
C ASP A 611 14.33 -45.75 34.92
N ASP A 612 14.97 -46.53 34.05
CA ASP A 612 15.48 -47.88 34.36
C ASP A 612 16.63 -47.86 35.37
N GLU A 613 17.64 -46.99 35.22
CA GLU A 613 18.72 -46.87 36.21
C GLU A 613 18.22 -46.28 37.54
N ILE A 614 17.36 -45.26 37.49
CA ILE A 614 16.73 -44.70 38.70
C ILE A 614 15.99 -45.81 39.46
N ARG A 615 15.14 -46.57 38.77
CA ARG A 615 14.38 -47.70 39.36
C ARG A 615 15.27 -48.85 39.85
N SER A 616 16.49 -49.03 39.30
CA SER A 616 17.37 -50.14 39.69
C SER A 616 18.38 -49.80 40.79
N SER A 617 18.79 -48.53 40.93
CA SER A 617 20.05 -48.22 41.61
C SER A 617 20.07 -46.92 42.42
N MET A 618 19.03 -46.11 42.37
CA MET A 618 18.92 -44.87 43.15
C MET A 618 17.60 -44.88 43.94
N ARG A 619 17.52 -44.09 45.01
CA ARG A 619 16.28 -43.96 45.79
C ARG A 619 15.75 -42.57 45.71
N ASP A 620 16.54 -41.57 46.08
CA ASP A 620 16.12 -40.18 46.27
C ASP A 620 16.45 -39.32 45.05
N VAL A 621 16.24 -39.90 43.86
CA VAL A 621 16.36 -39.30 42.53
C VAL A 621 15.07 -39.61 41.74
N GLU A 622 14.50 -38.62 41.08
CA GLU A 622 13.26 -38.70 40.29
C GLU A 622 13.44 -37.96 38.95
N VAL A 623 12.71 -38.36 37.90
CA VAL A 623 12.68 -37.60 36.64
C VAL A 623 11.79 -36.36 36.82
N ALA A 624 12.40 -35.19 36.67
CA ALA A 624 11.78 -33.90 36.93
C ALA A 624 11.02 -33.36 35.71
N CYS A 625 11.66 -33.39 34.53
CA CYS A 625 11.09 -32.86 33.30
C CYS A 625 11.51 -33.70 32.09
N HIS A 626 10.57 -34.00 31.21
CA HIS A 626 10.80 -34.62 29.91
C HIS A 626 10.71 -33.52 28.84
N THR A 627 11.82 -32.82 28.57
CA THR A 627 11.85 -31.60 27.76
C THR A 627 11.81 -31.88 26.27
N ALA A 628 12.60 -32.86 25.80
CA ALA A 628 12.61 -33.34 24.41
C ALA A 628 12.93 -34.84 24.36
N GLU A 629 12.77 -35.48 23.19
CA GLU A 629 13.01 -36.93 22.94
C GLU A 629 14.26 -37.49 23.62
N ARG A 630 15.34 -36.69 23.64
CA ARG A 630 16.61 -37.00 24.32
C ARG A 630 17.15 -35.85 25.15
N GLN A 631 16.27 -35.07 25.77
CA GLN A 631 16.61 -34.10 26.81
C GLN A 631 15.66 -34.28 28.00
N ILE A 632 16.20 -34.85 29.09
CA ILE A 632 15.46 -35.16 30.31
C ILE A 632 16.18 -34.48 31.48
N SER A 633 15.43 -33.74 32.30
CA SER A 633 15.91 -33.18 33.57
C SER A 633 15.59 -34.14 34.71
N VAL A 634 16.57 -34.35 35.58
CA VAL A 634 16.51 -35.26 36.74
C VAL A 634 16.80 -34.45 37.99
N SER A 635 16.11 -34.76 39.10
CA SER A 635 16.22 -34.05 40.37
C SER A 635 16.25 -35.00 41.56
N GLY A 636 16.90 -34.59 42.65
CA GLY A 636 17.03 -35.44 43.83
C GLY A 636 17.94 -34.86 44.91
N VAL A 637 18.22 -35.66 45.94
CA VAL A 637 19.19 -35.31 46.99
C VAL A 637 20.58 -35.14 46.37
N ALA A 638 21.27 -34.05 46.73
CA ALA A 638 22.53 -33.65 46.09
C ALA A 638 23.63 -34.74 46.12
N SER A 639 23.63 -35.62 47.12
CA SER A 639 24.55 -36.76 47.23
C SER A 639 24.26 -37.89 46.23
N GLU A 640 22.99 -38.27 46.02
CA GLU A 640 22.63 -39.27 45.00
C GLU A 640 22.72 -38.67 43.58
N MET A 641 22.40 -37.39 43.41
CA MET A 641 22.58 -36.69 42.12
C MET A 641 24.05 -36.69 41.65
N ALA A 642 25.02 -36.59 42.55
CA ALA A 642 26.43 -36.74 42.22
C ALA A 642 26.79 -38.17 41.72
N ALA A 643 26.12 -39.20 42.24
CA ALA A 643 26.26 -40.58 41.76
C ALA A 643 25.58 -40.77 40.38
N PHE A 644 24.41 -40.18 40.16
CA PHE A 644 23.73 -40.17 38.86
C PHE A 644 24.58 -39.48 37.77
N GLU A 645 25.16 -38.32 38.07
CA GLU A 645 26.11 -37.63 37.18
C GLU A 645 27.32 -38.51 36.81
N ALA A 646 27.87 -39.24 37.80
CA ALA A 646 29.00 -40.15 37.58
C ALA A 646 28.59 -41.39 36.76
N TRP A 647 27.36 -41.88 36.94
CA TRP A 647 26.79 -42.94 36.12
C TRP A 647 26.70 -42.52 34.64
N VAL A 648 26.07 -41.39 34.32
CA VAL A 648 25.95 -40.93 32.91
C VAL A 648 27.34 -40.81 32.29
N ARG A 649 28.27 -40.10 32.96
CA ARG A 649 29.62 -39.84 32.44
C ARG A 649 30.47 -41.11 32.22
N SER A 650 30.18 -42.21 32.94
CA SER A 650 30.96 -43.46 32.85
C SER A 650 30.31 -44.54 31.98
N ARG A 651 28.98 -44.64 31.98
CA ARG A 651 28.21 -45.64 31.19
C ARG A 651 27.83 -45.11 29.81
N HIS A 652 27.64 -43.80 29.68
CA HIS A 652 27.12 -43.14 28.50
C HIS A 652 28.00 -41.95 28.06
N PRO A 653 29.25 -42.19 27.60
CA PRO A 653 30.20 -41.14 27.22
C PRO A 653 29.78 -40.32 25.98
N HIS A 654 28.67 -40.70 25.33
CA HIS A 654 28.00 -39.98 24.24
C HIS A 654 26.86 -39.07 24.73
N ALA A 655 26.49 -39.14 26.02
CA ALA A 655 25.54 -38.25 26.66
C ALA A 655 26.26 -37.15 27.44
N SER A 656 25.63 -35.98 27.59
CA SER A 656 26.13 -34.87 28.39
C SER A 656 25.21 -34.58 29.58
N VAL A 657 25.78 -34.02 30.65
CA VAL A 657 25.03 -33.65 31.86
C VAL A 657 25.43 -32.25 32.32
N ALA A 658 24.47 -31.35 32.38
CA ALA A 658 24.62 -29.98 32.87
C ALA A 658 23.79 -29.78 34.14
N ARG A 659 24.40 -29.25 35.20
CA ARG A 659 23.67 -28.86 36.43
C ARG A 659 22.79 -27.64 36.14
N LEU A 660 21.58 -27.64 36.68
CA LEU A 660 20.64 -26.52 36.59
C LEU A 660 20.75 -25.64 37.85
N GLN A 661 20.58 -24.33 37.69
CA GLN A 661 20.69 -23.38 38.81
C GLN A 661 19.36 -23.28 39.57
N THR A 662 19.19 -24.15 40.58
CA THR A 662 17.94 -24.31 41.33
C THR A 662 18.06 -24.05 42.84
N TYR A 663 19.14 -23.37 43.28
CA TYR A 663 19.31 -22.84 44.65
C TYR A 663 19.14 -23.87 45.78
N GLY A 664 19.59 -25.11 45.56
CA GLY A 664 19.46 -26.20 46.53
C GLY A 664 18.10 -26.90 46.54
N VAL A 665 17.21 -26.61 45.58
CA VAL A 665 15.89 -27.23 45.45
C VAL A 665 15.91 -28.31 44.36
N ALA A 666 15.40 -29.50 44.66
CA ALA A 666 15.06 -30.53 43.68
C ALA A 666 13.58 -30.43 43.27
N PHE A 667 13.24 -29.47 42.40
CA PHE A 667 11.88 -29.33 41.86
C PHE A 667 11.40 -30.62 41.19
N HIS A 668 10.08 -30.84 41.22
CA HIS A 668 9.42 -32.03 40.67
C HIS A 668 9.92 -33.36 41.26
N SER A 669 10.37 -33.32 42.53
CA SER A 669 10.74 -34.50 43.32
C SER A 669 10.05 -34.52 44.69
N ARG A 670 10.12 -35.66 45.37
CA ARG A 670 9.61 -35.84 46.75
C ARG A 670 10.14 -34.87 47.80
N GLN A 671 11.24 -34.16 47.55
CA GLN A 671 11.73 -33.14 48.48
C GLN A 671 10.69 -32.02 48.71
N LEU A 672 9.78 -31.82 47.76
CA LEU A 672 8.71 -30.83 47.83
C LEU A 672 7.54 -31.28 48.74
N ASP A 673 7.39 -32.59 49.01
CA ASP A 673 6.20 -33.16 49.66
C ASP A 673 5.93 -32.60 51.07
N GLU A 674 6.98 -32.21 51.82
CA GLU A 674 6.84 -31.57 53.14
C GLU A 674 6.36 -30.10 53.08
N ALA A 675 6.49 -29.44 51.93
CA ALA A 675 6.05 -28.05 51.73
C ALA A 675 4.62 -27.95 51.15
N LEU A 676 4.14 -28.98 50.44
CA LEU A 676 2.83 -28.97 49.77
C LEU A 676 1.63 -28.70 50.70
N PRO A 677 1.55 -29.21 51.95
CA PRO A 677 0.38 -29.00 52.81
C PRO A 677 0.18 -27.56 53.29
N GLU A 678 1.19 -26.69 53.12
CA GLU A 678 1.10 -25.26 53.37
C GLU A 678 0.84 -24.48 52.08
N LEU A 679 1.59 -24.78 51.01
CA LEU A 679 1.34 -24.23 49.68
C LEU A 679 -0.12 -24.41 49.24
N GLN A 680 -0.69 -25.61 49.47
CA GLN A 680 -2.09 -25.92 49.21
C GLN A 680 -3.04 -24.99 49.96
N ARG A 681 -2.81 -24.76 51.26
CA ARG A 681 -3.65 -23.94 52.15
C ARG A 681 -3.63 -22.46 51.77
N ASP A 682 -2.45 -21.95 51.45
CA ASP A 682 -2.26 -20.56 51.06
C ASP A 682 -2.88 -20.32 49.67
N LEU A 683 -2.73 -21.27 48.74
CA LEU A 683 -3.38 -21.22 47.42
C LEU A 683 -4.90 -21.42 47.50
N ASP A 684 -5.44 -22.24 48.40
CA ASP A 684 -6.88 -22.37 48.66
C ASP A 684 -7.50 -21.07 49.20
N SER A 685 -6.68 -20.19 49.78
CA SER A 685 -7.09 -18.87 50.25
C SER A 685 -7.04 -17.80 49.14
N LEU A 686 -6.22 -18.03 48.10
CA LEU A 686 -6.01 -17.14 46.96
C LEU A 686 -6.94 -17.49 45.76
N LEU A 687 -7.17 -18.78 45.52
CA LEU A 687 -7.92 -19.31 44.40
C LEU A 687 -9.26 -19.86 44.92
N PRO A 688 -10.38 -19.13 44.78
CA PRO A 688 -11.64 -19.46 45.45
C PRO A 688 -12.19 -20.84 45.04
N ALA A 689 -12.78 -21.53 46.01
CA ALA A 689 -13.24 -22.91 45.86
C ALA A 689 -14.51 -23.03 45.00
N GLY A 690 -14.33 -23.15 43.69
CA GLY A 690 -15.36 -23.49 42.72
C GLY A 690 -15.24 -22.65 41.44
N VAL A 691 -15.38 -23.33 40.28
CA VAL A 691 -15.22 -22.80 38.91
C VAL A 691 -13.79 -22.25 38.63
N GLU A 692 -13.15 -22.40 37.46
CA GLU A 692 -13.50 -22.98 36.15
C GLU A 692 -12.39 -23.94 35.65
N ALA A 693 -12.62 -24.57 34.49
CA ALA A 693 -11.55 -25.17 33.69
C ALA A 693 -10.55 -24.11 33.17
N ARG A 694 -9.43 -24.56 32.61
CA ARG A 694 -8.59 -23.76 31.69
C ARG A 694 -9.32 -23.52 30.37
N SER A 695 -8.89 -22.53 29.58
CA SER A 695 -9.35 -22.37 28.20
C SER A 695 -8.84 -23.52 27.32
N ASP A 696 -9.58 -23.92 26.28
CA ASP A 696 -9.24 -25.06 25.41
C ASP A 696 -7.83 -24.97 24.77
N GLY A 697 -7.30 -23.75 24.59
CA GLY A 697 -5.96 -23.51 24.07
C GLY A 697 -4.81 -23.72 25.08
N TRP A 698 -5.09 -23.81 26.39
CA TRP A 698 -4.05 -24.00 27.41
C TRP A 698 -3.80 -25.49 27.69
N VAL A 699 -2.84 -26.04 26.94
CA VAL A 699 -2.32 -27.39 27.12
C VAL A 699 -1.35 -27.38 28.33
N PRO A 700 -1.61 -28.16 29.40
CA PRO A 700 -0.69 -28.27 30.54
C PRO A 700 0.53 -29.12 30.15
N ALA A 701 1.63 -28.98 30.90
CA ALA A 701 2.76 -29.91 30.81
C ALA A 701 3.05 -30.63 32.12
N SER A 702 2.72 -30.04 33.28
CA SER A 702 3.00 -30.65 34.57
C SER A 702 1.86 -31.57 35.03
N GLY A 703 2.19 -32.79 35.42
CA GLY A 703 1.23 -33.74 35.98
C GLY A 703 0.24 -34.32 34.96
N ARG A 704 -1.05 -34.35 35.32
CA ARG A 704 -2.11 -34.95 34.48
C ARG A 704 -2.49 -34.07 33.30
N LEU A 705 -2.01 -34.45 32.11
CA LEU A 705 -2.31 -33.77 30.85
C LEU A 705 -3.82 -33.70 30.51
N ASP A 706 -4.61 -34.62 31.07
CA ASP A 706 -6.06 -34.77 30.89
C ASP A 706 -6.90 -34.06 31.97
N ASP A 707 -6.29 -33.53 33.03
CA ASP A 707 -6.98 -32.77 34.08
C ASP A 707 -7.25 -31.33 33.61
N PRO A 708 -8.51 -30.86 33.49
CA PRO A 708 -8.83 -29.53 33.00
C PRO A 708 -8.70 -28.41 34.05
N THR A 709 -8.36 -28.73 35.31
CA THR A 709 -8.44 -27.77 36.43
C THR A 709 -7.23 -26.83 36.53
N ARG A 710 -7.44 -25.67 37.17
CA ARG A 710 -6.46 -24.56 37.32
C ARG A 710 -6.34 -24.00 38.74
N GLY A 711 -6.88 -24.72 39.73
CA GLY A 711 -6.94 -24.31 41.13
C GLY A 711 -5.65 -24.56 41.91
N SER A 712 -5.73 -24.40 43.24
CA SER A 712 -4.63 -24.67 44.18
C SER A 712 -3.90 -25.99 43.94
N SER A 713 -4.65 -27.09 43.81
CA SER A 713 -4.06 -28.42 43.64
C SER A 713 -3.32 -28.60 42.30
N PHE A 714 -3.67 -27.84 41.25
CA PHE A 714 -2.93 -27.84 39.98
C PHE A 714 -1.52 -27.27 40.18
N HIS A 715 -1.37 -26.18 40.95
CA HIS A 715 -0.05 -25.61 41.27
C HIS A 715 0.76 -26.47 42.24
N CYS A 716 0.11 -27.18 43.17
CA CYS A 716 0.76 -28.16 44.03
C CYS A 716 1.26 -29.39 43.24
N ARG A 717 0.52 -29.86 42.23
CA ARG A 717 1.03 -30.86 41.27
C ARG A 717 2.15 -30.29 40.41
N GLY A 718 1.98 -29.08 39.87
CA GLY A 718 2.89 -28.42 38.94
C GLY A 718 4.23 -27.94 39.51
N ILE A 719 4.54 -28.27 40.77
CA ILE A 719 5.86 -28.11 41.41
C ILE A 719 6.46 -29.44 41.90
N ARG A 720 5.70 -30.54 41.82
CA ARG A 720 5.98 -31.85 42.43
C ARG A 720 5.97 -33.02 41.44
N GLU A 721 5.03 -33.04 40.50
CA GLU A 721 4.88 -34.09 39.50
C GLU A 721 5.75 -33.79 38.27
N CYS A 722 6.19 -34.84 37.55
CA CYS A 722 7.04 -34.70 36.37
C CYS A 722 6.38 -33.82 35.28
N VAL A 723 7.18 -32.95 34.65
CA VAL A 723 6.76 -32.09 33.55
C VAL A 723 6.94 -32.83 32.22
N GLU A 724 5.86 -33.39 31.67
CA GLU A 724 5.84 -34.14 30.41
C GLU A 724 5.76 -33.22 29.17
N PHE A 725 6.61 -32.20 29.12
CA PHE A 725 6.58 -31.13 28.11
C PHE A 725 6.73 -31.64 26.67
N TYR A 726 7.64 -32.59 26.42
CA TYR A 726 7.81 -33.22 25.11
C TYR A 726 6.53 -33.91 24.62
N ARG A 727 5.73 -34.45 25.55
CA ARG A 727 4.42 -35.07 25.25
C ARG A 727 3.34 -34.02 25.00
N ALA A 728 3.33 -32.92 25.77
CA ALA A 728 2.46 -31.77 25.51
C ALA A 728 2.73 -31.17 24.12
N CYS A 729 3.99 -31.07 23.71
CA CYS A 729 4.40 -30.56 22.40
C CYS A 729 3.92 -31.40 21.21
N GLN A 730 3.54 -32.67 21.40
CA GLN A 730 2.94 -33.48 20.32
C GLN A 730 1.55 -32.97 19.89
N SER A 731 0.94 -32.04 20.64
CA SER A 731 -0.28 -31.34 20.22
C SER A 731 -0.04 -30.21 19.21
N ILE A 732 1.21 -29.74 19.06
CA ILE A 732 1.56 -28.63 18.17
C ILE A 732 1.69 -29.14 16.72
N PRO A 733 0.87 -28.64 15.77
CA PRO A 733 0.96 -29.03 14.36
C PRO A 733 2.34 -28.77 13.76
N LEU A 734 2.79 -29.65 12.86
CA LEU A 734 4.01 -29.42 12.09
C LEU A 734 3.94 -28.10 11.32
N HIS A 735 5.09 -27.46 11.15
CA HIS A 735 5.28 -26.13 10.57
C HIS A 735 4.62 -24.98 11.35
N SER A 736 4.23 -25.19 12.61
CA SER A 736 3.79 -24.08 13.49
C SER A 736 4.94 -23.15 13.87
N MET A 737 4.59 -21.89 14.15
CA MET A 737 5.49 -20.91 14.76
C MET A 737 5.39 -21.01 16.28
N VAL A 738 6.51 -21.15 16.98
CA VAL A 738 6.56 -21.40 18.43
C VAL A 738 7.31 -20.26 19.11
N ILE A 739 6.59 -19.39 19.83
CA ILE A 739 7.15 -18.24 20.54
C ILE A 739 7.55 -18.67 21.97
N GLU A 740 8.83 -18.58 22.34
CA GLU A 740 9.24 -18.81 23.74
C GLU A 740 9.20 -17.51 24.56
N CYS A 741 8.21 -17.45 25.46
CA CYS A 741 8.14 -16.45 26.52
C CYS A 741 8.92 -16.95 27.73
N GLY A 742 10.18 -16.54 27.85
CA GLY A 742 11.11 -17.01 28.86
C GLY A 742 12.23 -16.03 29.12
N SER A 743 13.10 -16.36 30.09
CA SER A 743 14.31 -15.60 30.40
C SER A 743 15.45 -15.82 29.39
N SER A 744 15.36 -16.87 28.58
CA SER A 744 16.30 -17.22 27.52
C SER A 744 15.59 -18.16 26.52
N ALA A 745 16.35 -18.80 25.61
CA ALA A 745 15.87 -19.76 24.63
C ALA A 745 16.09 -21.22 25.08
N MET A 746 15.45 -21.66 26.17
CA MET A 746 15.77 -22.94 26.83
C MET A 746 15.00 -24.16 26.28
N LEU A 747 13.85 -23.97 25.61
CA LEU A 747 13.01 -25.05 25.10
C LEU A 747 13.27 -25.38 23.61
N HIS A 748 14.22 -24.71 22.96
CA HIS A 748 14.55 -24.84 21.53
C HIS A 748 14.74 -26.29 21.05
N SER A 749 15.24 -27.18 21.91
CA SER A 749 15.51 -28.59 21.58
C SER A 749 14.24 -29.44 21.39
N ALA A 750 13.08 -28.98 21.88
CA ALA A 750 11.78 -29.58 21.57
C ALA A 750 11.28 -29.22 20.16
N PHE A 751 11.85 -28.17 19.54
CA PHE A 751 11.36 -27.53 18.32
C PHE A 751 12.43 -27.53 17.21
N PRO A 752 12.77 -28.70 16.63
CA PRO A 752 13.77 -28.79 15.56
C PRO A 752 13.33 -27.95 14.34
N GLY A 753 14.24 -27.13 13.82
CA GLY A 753 13.95 -26.14 12.76
C GLY A 753 13.47 -26.70 11.42
N GLU A 754 13.64 -28.00 11.18
CA GLU A 754 13.04 -28.72 10.04
C GLU A 754 11.50 -28.84 10.15
N ARG A 755 10.96 -28.65 11.36
CA ARG A 755 9.54 -28.87 11.69
C ARG A 755 8.82 -27.67 12.29
N TYR A 756 9.54 -26.69 12.84
CA TYR A 756 8.94 -25.55 13.57
C TYR A 756 9.76 -24.27 13.42
N THR A 757 9.09 -23.12 13.27
CA THR A 757 9.73 -21.79 13.32
C THR A 757 9.77 -21.32 14.77
N TYR A 758 10.88 -21.59 15.46
CA TYR A 758 11.06 -21.29 16.89
C TYR A 758 11.61 -19.88 17.14
N LEU A 759 10.90 -19.08 17.94
CA LEU A 759 11.09 -17.64 18.13
C LEU A 759 11.13 -17.27 19.63
N PRO A 760 12.31 -17.29 20.28
CA PRO A 760 12.43 -16.85 21.67
C PRO A 760 12.38 -15.33 21.76
N LEU A 761 11.75 -14.80 22.81
CA LEU A 761 11.64 -13.35 23.04
C LEU A 761 12.85 -12.76 23.79
N LEU A 762 13.61 -13.60 24.49
CA LEU A 762 14.87 -13.26 25.15
C LEU A 762 15.91 -14.34 24.89
N ARG A 763 17.18 -13.94 24.79
CA ARG A 763 18.34 -14.84 24.64
C ARG A 763 19.48 -14.32 25.51
N ARG A 764 20.03 -15.18 26.38
CA ARG A 764 21.09 -14.77 27.32
C ARG A 764 22.38 -14.39 26.58
N GLY A 765 22.74 -13.12 26.62
CA GLY A 765 23.94 -12.57 25.97
C GLY A 765 23.71 -12.01 24.56
N GLU A 766 22.46 -11.89 24.13
CA GLU A 766 22.03 -11.16 22.92
C GLU A 766 21.17 -9.96 23.37
N ASP A 767 21.11 -8.86 22.61
CA ASP A 767 20.29 -7.70 23.01
C ASP A 767 18.80 -8.07 23.03
N ALA A 768 18.15 -7.83 24.17
CA ALA A 768 16.76 -8.22 24.40
C ALA A 768 15.76 -7.51 23.47
N VAL A 769 16.10 -6.33 22.95
CA VAL A 769 15.25 -5.57 22.03
C VAL A 769 15.45 -6.06 20.60
N GLU A 770 16.69 -6.32 20.17
CA GLU A 770 16.99 -6.96 18.88
C GLU A 770 16.34 -8.35 18.78
N THR A 771 16.43 -9.15 19.85
CA THR A 771 15.81 -10.49 19.93
C THR A 771 14.29 -10.41 19.74
N LEU A 772 13.65 -9.46 20.43
CA LEU A 772 12.21 -9.20 20.33
C LEU A 772 11.81 -8.72 18.93
N SER A 773 12.54 -7.76 18.36
CA SER A 773 12.30 -7.24 17.01
C SER A 773 12.46 -8.32 15.94
N ALA A 774 13.44 -9.22 16.08
CA ALA A 774 13.61 -10.35 15.17
C ALA A 774 12.40 -11.31 15.22
N ALA A 775 11.87 -11.61 16.40
CA ALA A 775 10.65 -12.42 16.55
C ALA A 775 9.42 -11.74 15.91
N TYR A 776 9.26 -10.42 16.10
CA TYR A 776 8.20 -9.64 15.46
C TYR A 776 8.31 -9.62 13.92
N GLY A 777 9.53 -9.49 13.39
CA GLY A 777 9.83 -9.60 11.97
C GLY A 777 9.43 -10.95 11.38
N GLN A 778 9.80 -12.05 12.02
CA GLN A 778 9.40 -13.40 11.60
C GLN A 778 7.88 -13.58 11.58
N LEU A 779 7.16 -13.08 12.59
CA LEU A 779 5.69 -13.08 12.60
C LEU A 779 5.10 -12.30 11.41
N PHE A 780 5.71 -11.19 11.00
CA PHE A 780 5.22 -10.42 9.84
C PHE A 780 5.48 -11.13 8.51
N LEU A 781 6.65 -11.73 8.35
CA LEU A 781 7.09 -12.45 7.15
C LEU A 781 6.15 -13.62 6.80
N HIS A 782 5.68 -14.37 7.81
CA HIS A 782 4.75 -15.50 7.67
C HIS A 782 3.24 -15.12 7.69
N ASP A 783 2.89 -13.85 7.45
CA ASP A 783 1.52 -13.32 7.58
C ASP A 783 0.78 -13.72 8.87
N SER A 784 1.51 -13.82 9.99
CA SER A 784 0.84 -13.99 11.28
C SER A 784 0.05 -12.72 11.58
N PRO A 785 -1.28 -12.80 11.76
CA PRO A 785 -2.09 -11.62 12.11
C PRO A 785 -1.70 -11.02 13.47
N LEU A 786 -0.82 -11.69 14.22
CA LEU A 786 -0.36 -11.37 15.56
C LEU A 786 0.99 -10.62 15.59
N SER A 787 1.59 -10.32 14.43
CA SER A 787 2.75 -9.45 14.40
C SER A 787 2.35 -8.02 14.83
N PRO A 788 3.11 -7.32 15.69
CA PRO A 788 2.84 -5.90 15.98
C PRO A 788 2.97 -5.01 14.74
N LEU A 789 3.68 -5.51 13.72
CA LEU A 789 3.87 -4.87 12.43
C LEU A 789 2.57 -4.88 11.59
N ASN A 790 1.50 -5.57 12.06
CA ASN A 790 0.24 -5.74 11.36
C ASN A 790 -0.96 -4.92 11.90
N GLY A 791 -0.86 -4.23 13.06
CA GLY A 791 -2.02 -3.57 13.69
C GLY A 791 -1.74 -2.52 14.78
N GLN A 792 -2.74 -1.67 15.01
CA GLN A 792 -2.75 -0.36 15.71
C GLN A 792 -2.08 -0.21 17.10
N GLN A 793 -1.75 1.06 17.42
CA GLN A 793 -1.37 1.61 18.75
C GLN A 793 -0.02 1.18 19.37
N ARG A 794 1.10 1.68 18.79
CA ARG A 794 2.40 1.75 19.48
C ARG A 794 2.94 3.17 19.74
N SER A 795 2.52 4.18 18.99
CA SER A 795 2.88 5.59 19.22
C SER A 795 1.73 6.39 19.85
N PRO A 796 2.01 7.40 20.70
CA PRO A 796 0.98 8.33 21.16
C PRO A 796 0.40 9.09 19.96
N ARG A 797 -0.91 9.40 19.99
CA ARG A 797 -1.56 10.20 18.93
C ARG A 797 -0.80 11.51 18.73
N VAL A 798 -0.39 11.74 17.49
CA VAL A 798 0.42 12.91 17.10
C VAL A 798 -0.32 14.19 17.51
N ALA A 799 0.32 14.99 18.37
CA ALA A 799 -0.23 16.27 18.79
C ALA A 799 -0.21 17.25 17.62
N PHE A 800 -1.39 17.59 17.09
CA PHE A 800 -1.52 18.46 15.92
C PHE A 800 -1.22 19.93 16.28
N PRO A 801 -0.42 20.68 15.49
CA PRO A 801 0.22 20.30 14.22
C PRO A 801 1.61 19.65 14.41
N ALA A 802 2.04 18.87 13.41
CA ALA A 802 3.30 18.12 13.41
C ALA A 802 4.00 18.23 12.02
N PRO A 803 5.23 17.68 11.83
CA PRO A 803 6.06 17.96 10.65
C PRO A 803 5.58 17.39 9.31
N ALA A 804 5.67 18.21 8.26
CA ALA A 804 5.64 17.76 6.86
C ALA A 804 7.07 17.53 6.30
N GLN A 805 7.91 16.72 6.97
CA GLN A 805 9.06 16.08 6.29
C GLN A 805 8.62 14.70 5.80
N ARG A 806 7.95 14.72 4.65
CA ARG A 806 7.51 13.51 3.95
C ARG A 806 8.70 12.69 3.47
N SER A 807 8.81 11.45 3.96
CA SER A 807 9.35 10.37 3.13
C SER A 807 8.31 10.03 2.08
N LEU A 808 8.57 10.33 0.80
CA LEU A 808 7.64 10.02 -0.29
C LEU A 808 7.45 8.49 -0.37
N ARG A 809 6.28 8.03 0.09
CA ARG A 809 5.91 6.63 0.28
C ARG A 809 5.63 5.94 -1.05
N GLU A 810 5.26 6.70 -2.08
CA GLU A 810 5.18 6.25 -3.47
C GLU A 810 6.46 5.50 -3.93
N ALA A 811 7.65 5.87 -3.42
CA ALA A 811 8.92 5.23 -3.78
C ALA A 811 9.05 3.77 -3.28
N PHE A 812 8.11 3.31 -2.44
CA PHE A 812 8.00 1.94 -1.92
C PHE A 812 6.84 1.17 -2.58
N LEU A 813 6.09 1.80 -3.48
CA LEU A 813 4.98 1.18 -4.21
C LEU A 813 5.40 0.86 -5.64
N VAL A 814 5.17 -0.39 -6.05
CA VAL A 814 5.42 -0.85 -7.42
C VAL A 814 4.25 -1.75 -7.84
N PHE A 815 3.67 -1.42 -9.00
CA PHE A 815 2.56 -2.15 -9.61
C PHE A 815 3.08 -3.14 -10.66
N ASP A 816 2.37 -4.25 -10.87
CA ASP A 816 2.72 -5.23 -11.90
C ASP A 816 2.34 -4.74 -13.29
N HIS A 817 3.33 -4.19 -13.99
CA HIS A 817 3.23 -3.64 -15.34
C HIS A 817 3.75 -4.61 -16.42
N SER A 818 3.73 -5.92 -16.14
CA SER A 818 4.16 -6.95 -17.10
C SER A 818 3.19 -7.14 -18.27
N GLU A 819 1.88 -7.05 -18.04
CA GLU A 819 0.87 -7.01 -19.10
C GLU A 819 0.68 -5.60 -19.68
N LYS A 820 0.53 -5.53 -21.00
CA LYS A 820 0.36 -4.27 -21.76
C LYS A 820 -0.93 -4.27 -22.58
N PHE A 821 -1.83 -3.36 -22.24
CA PHE A 821 -3.14 -3.17 -22.84
C PHE A 821 -3.06 -2.16 -23.99
N SER A 822 -3.13 -2.67 -25.23
CA SER A 822 -3.13 -1.86 -26.44
C SER A 822 -4.17 -0.74 -26.39
N GLN A 823 -3.73 0.49 -26.65
CA GLN A 823 -4.62 1.64 -26.71
C GLN A 823 -5.51 1.56 -27.96
N TYR A 824 -6.78 1.98 -27.85
CA TYR A 824 -7.63 2.24 -29.00
C TYR A 824 -7.12 3.49 -29.73
N LEU A 825 -6.09 3.31 -30.55
CA LEU A 825 -5.71 4.29 -31.56
C LEU A 825 -6.95 4.61 -32.39
N TYR A 826 -7.29 5.90 -32.50
CA TYR A 826 -8.29 6.37 -33.44
C TYR A 826 -7.86 5.89 -34.83
N PRO A 827 -8.64 5.03 -35.53
CA PRO A 827 -8.34 4.73 -36.92
C PRO A 827 -8.36 6.07 -37.67
N ILE A 828 -7.39 6.30 -38.56
CA ILE A 828 -7.30 7.55 -39.32
C ILE A 828 -8.33 7.50 -40.46
N THR A 829 -9.60 7.50 -40.06
CA THR A 829 -10.82 7.32 -40.85
C THR A 829 -11.87 8.33 -40.39
N ASN A 830 -11.44 9.58 -40.21
CA ASN A 830 -12.36 10.73 -40.21
C ASN A 830 -11.77 11.98 -40.89
N THR A 831 -10.92 11.80 -41.90
CA THR A 831 -11.41 12.16 -43.24
C THR A 831 -12.46 11.13 -43.62
N GLY A 832 -13.51 11.53 -44.35
CA GLY A 832 -14.62 10.63 -44.69
C GLY A 832 -14.22 9.63 -45.78
N ALA A 833 -15.06 9.50 -46.81
CA ALA A 833 -14.47 9.21 -48.12
C ALA A 833 -13.47 10.34 -48.43
N GLU A 834 -12.27 9.99 -48.92
CA GLU A 834 -11.45 10.94 -49.67
C GLU A 834 -12.13 11.20 -51.02
N ARG A 835 -13.20 12.02 -50.96
CA ARG A 835 -13.55 12.89 -52.06
C ARG A 835 -12.43 13.93 -52.20
N GLU A 836 -11.31 13.48 -52.78
CA GLU A 836 -10.43 14.36 -53.52
C GLU A 836 -11.28 15.03 -54.61
N TYR A 837 -11.84 16.20 -54.29
CA TYR A 837 -12.25 17.15 -55.29
C TYR A 837 -11.00 17.76 -55.91
N GLY A 838 -10.29 16.93 -56.68
CA GLY A 838 -9.36 17.38 -57.69
C GLY A 838 -10.09 18.28 -58.70
N PRO A 839 -9.36 19.09 -59.48
CA PRO A 839 -9.96 20.15 -60.30
C PRO A 839 -11.01 19.63 -61.30
N ALA A 840 -12.28 19.80 -60.92
CA ALA A 840 -13.51 19.65 -61.70
C ALA A 840 -13.85 18.31 -62.39
N HIS A 841 -12.91 17.37 -62.57
CA HIS A 841 -13.07 16.30 -63.57
C HIS A 841 -12.69 14.87 -63.14
N HIS A 842 -12.62 14.54 -61.84
CA HIS A 842 -12.37 13.17 -61.38
C HIS A 842 -13.39 12.71 -60.31
N ALA A 843 -13.83 11.46 -60.46
CA ALA A 843 -14.87 10.83 -59.65
C ALA A 843 -14.33 10.32 -58.28
N PRO A 844 -15.18 10.21 -57.24
CA PRO A 844 -14.72 9.99 -55.87
C PRO A 844 -14.17 8.58 -55.64
N THR A 845 -13.20 8.48 -54.72
CA THR A 845 -12.61 7.22 -54.23
C THR A 845 -12.95 7.02 -52.76
N VAL A 846 -13.14 5.77 -52.33
CA VAL A 846 -13.42 5.41 -50.93
C VAL A 846 -12.35 4.42 -50.47
N ARG A 847 -11.78 4.61 -49.27
CA ARG A 847 -10.79 3.70 -48.67
C ARG A 847 -11.27 3.24 -47.28
N LYS A 848 -11.01 1.96 -46.94
CA LYS A 848 -11.31 1.36 -45.62
C LYS A 848 -10.19 0.37 -45.27
N SER A 849 -9.56 0.52 -44.11
CA SER A 849 -8.67 -0.50 -43.55
C SER A 849 -9.47 -1.56 -42.78
N PHE A 850 -9.10 -2.82 -42.95
CA PHE A 850 -9.61 -3.97 -42.22
C PHE A 850 -8.45 -4.64 -41.49
N HIS A 851 -8.61 -4.87 -40.18
CA HIS A 851 -7.57 -5.47 -39.34
C HIS A 851 -8.05 -6.81 -38.76
N PHE A 852 -7.27 -7.87 -38.95
CA PHE A 852 -7.58 -9.22 -38.46
C PHE A 852 -6.51 -9.69 -37.48
N ASP A 853 -6.87 -9.78 -36.21
CA ASP A 853 -6.09 -10.42 -35.15
C ASP A 853 -6.23 -11.96 -35.28
N VAL A 854 -5.20 -12.63 -35.83
CA VAL A 854 -5.21 -14.07 -36.14
C VAL A 854 -4.65 -14.96 -35.03
N GLU A 855 -4.29 -14.38 -33.88
CA GLU A 855 -4.06 -15.13 -32.63
C GLU A 855 -5.30 -15.14 -31.73
N GLY A 856 -6.05 -14.03 -31.70
CA GLY A 856 -7.29 -13.84 -30.93
C GLY A 856 -8.56 -13.94 -31.78
N ARG A 857 -9.24 -12.81 -32.04
CA ARG A 857 -10.65 -12.78 -32.52
C ARG A 857 -10.86 -13.49 -33.87
N ALA A 858 -9.90 -13.42 -34.78
CA ALA A 858 -9.95 -14.00 -36.13
C ALA A 858 -9.13 -15.29 -36.27
N ARG A 859 -8.78 -15.96 -35.16
CA ARG A 859 -8.01 -17.22 -35.15
C ARG A 859 -8.59 -18.33 -36.05
N TRP A 860 -9.90 -18.35 -36.27
CA TRP A 860 -10.58 -19.28 -37.19
C TRP A 860 -10.10 -19.15 -38.66
N LEU A 861 -9.49 -18.03 -39.05
CA LEU A 861 -8.81 -17.92 -40.34
C LEU A 861 -7.67 -18.94 -40.48
N ARG A 862 -7.04 -19.37 -39.38
CA ARG A 862 -5.98 -20.40 -39.39
C ARG A 862 -6.47 -21.83 -39.67
N ASP A 863 -7.78 -22.02 -39.74
CA ASP A 863 -8.41 -23.26 -40.19
C ASP A 863 -8.52 -23.33 -41.74
N HIS A 864 -8.40 -22.19 -42.44
CA HIS A 864 -8.32 -22.15 -43.91
C HIS A 864 -6.91 -22.53 -44.39
N ARG A 865 -6.65 -23.83 -44.39
CA ARG A 865 -5.40 -24.43 -44.87
C ARG A 865 -5.54 -24.90 -46.32
N VAL A 866 -4.53 -24.59 -47.12
CA VAL A 866 -4.38 -25.06 -48.51
C VAL A 866 -2.99 -25.65 -48.62
N ASP A 867 -2.92 -26.95 -48.84
CA ASP A 867 -1.72 -27.78 -48.60
C ASP A 867 -1.14 -27.49 -47.19
N GLU A 868 0.18 -27.37 -47.06
CA GLU A 868 0.87 -27.06 -45.80
C GLU A 868 0.78 -25.56 -45.40
N ARG A 869 0.07 -24.72 -46.17
CA ARG A 869 0.04 -23.26 -45.96
C ARG A 869 -1.25 -22.76 -45.33
N CYS A 870 -1.13 -21.66 -44.60
CA CYS A 870 -2.21 -21.05 -43.83
C CYS A 870 -2.69 -19.78 -44.57
N LEU A 871 -3.29 -19.95 -45.76
CA LEU A 871 -3.58 -18.84 -46.67
C LEU A 871 -4.86 -18.09 -46.27
N PHE A 872 -4.86 -16.76 -46.38
CA PHE A 872 -6.08 -15.96 -46.18
C PHE A 872 -7.13 -16.32 -47.25
N PRO A 873 -8.39 -16.60 -46.86
CA PRO A 873 -9.40 -17.14 -47.77
C PRO A 873 -9.80 -16.17 -48.87
N THR A 874 -10.05 -16.67 -50.08
CA THR A 874 -10.67 -15.91 -51.19
C THR A 874 -11.94 -15.20 -50.75
N ALA A 875 -12.79 -15.90 -49.96
CA ALA A 875 -14.01 -15.34 -49.39
C ALA A 875 -13.77 -14.15 -48.43
N GLY A 876 -12.59 -14.03 -47.83
CA GLY A 876 -12.23 -12.88 -46.99
C GLY A 876 -12.09 -11.59 -47.79
N TYR A 877 -11.50 -11.65 -48.99
CA TYR A 877 -11.46 -10.50 -49.91
C TYR A 877 -12.87 -10.10 -50.35
N LEU A 878 -13.68 -11.08 -50.74
CA LEU A 878 -15.08 -10.84 -51.15
C LEU A 878 -15.92 -10.24 -50.00
N TYR A 879 -15.73 -10.70 -48.77
CA TYR A 879 -16.34 -10.11 -47.58
C TYR A 879 -15.95 -8.64 -47.42
N MET A 880 -14.64 -8.31 -47.46
CA MET A 880 -14.17 -6.92 -47.37
C MET A 880 -14.69 -6.03 -48.51
N MET A 881 -14.92 -6.60 -49.71
CA MET A 881 -15.54 -5.89 -50.84
C MET A 881 -17.05 -5.65 -50.61
N SER A 882 -17.79 -6.60 -50.03
CA SER A 882 -19.20 -6.40 -49.65
C SER A 882 -19.36 -5.40 -48.50
N GLU A 883 -18.40 -5.37 -47.57
CA GLU A 883 -18.25 -4.37 -46.51
C GLU A 883 -17.90 -2.96 -47.03
N MET A 884 -17.61 -2.81 -48.32
CA MET A 884 -17.44 -1.53 -49.02
C MET A 884 -18.67 -1.11 -49.81
N SER A 885 -19.62 -2.01 -50.14
CA SER A 885 -20.87 -1.65 -50.83
C SER A 885 -21.95 -1.10 -49.88
N ALA A 886 -21.69 -1.09 -48.56
CA ALA A 886 -22.62 -0.62 -47.52
C ALA A 886 -24.02 -1.27 -47.59
N GLY A 887 -24.09 -2.54 -48.02
CA GLY A 887 -25.34 -3.28 -48.17
C GLY A 887 -26.07 -3.08 -49.50
N GLN A 888 -25.45 -2.41 -50.48
CA GLN A 888 -25.95 -2.41 -51.86
C GLN A 888 -25.62 -3.73 -52.57
N GLU A 889 -26.53 -4.20 -53.41
CA GLU A 889 -26.26 -5.30 -54.34
C GLU A 889 -25.17 -4.89 -55.32
N CYS A 890 -24.17 -5.77 -55.53
CA CYS A 890 -23.03 -5.52 -56.39
C CYS A 890 -22.74 -6.74 -57.25
N VAL A 891 -22.43 -6.50 -58.53
CA VAL A 891 -22.05 -7.55 -59.49
C VAL A 891 -20.53 -7.49 -59.66
N ILE A 892 -19.86 -8.61 -59.41
CA ILE A 892 -18.44 -8.77 -59.68
C ILE A 892 -18.27 -9.13 -61.15
N LEU A 893 -17.71 -8.20 -61.94
CA LEU A 893 -17.46 -8.40 -63.37
C LEU A 893 -16.18 -9.21 -63.60
N GLU A 894 -15.10 -8.84 -62.91
CA GLU A 894 -13.81 -9.51 -62.93
C GLU A 894 -13.23 -9.54 -61.50
N PHE A 895 -12.49 -10.59 -61.15
CA PHE A 895 -11.84 -10.74 -59.84
C PHE A 895 -10.53 -11.51 -59.99
N GLU A 896 -9.43 -10.88 -59.58
CA GLU A 896 -8.07 -11.45 -59.66
C GLU A 896 -7.39 -11.33 -58.29
N ILE A 897 -6.66 -12.38 -57.88
CA ILE A 897 -5.78 -12.35 -56.71
C ILE A 897 -4.33 -12.37 -57.21
N HIS A 898 -3.69 -11.21 -57.25
CA HIS A 898 -2.30 -11.09 -57.72
C HIS A 898 -1.27 -11.81 -56.82
N ALA A 899 -1.57 -11.97 -55.52
CA ALA A 899 -0.72 -12.71 -54.57
C ALA A 899 -1.55 -13.28 -53.40
N PRO A 900 -1.36 -14.55 -53.01
CA PRO A 900 -1.96 -15.11 -51.80
C PRO A 900 -1.21 -14.62 -50.55
N VAL A 901 -1.95 -14.35 -49.48
CA VAL A 901 -1.40 -13.91 -48.19
C VAL A 901 -1.29 -15.12 -47.26
N ASP A 902 -0.07 -15.53 -46.91
CA ASP A 902 0.17 -16.61 -45.94
C ASP A 902 0.19 -16.04 -44.51
N MET A 903 -0.55 -16.68 -43.61
CA MET A 903 -0.80 -16.24 -42.24
C MET A 903 -0.07 -17.10 -41.20
N LEU A 904 0.73 -18.10 -41.64
CA LEU A 904 1.27 -19.15 -40.76
C LEU A 904 2.01 -18.58 -39.54
N GLU A 905 2.89 -17.60 -39.76
CA GLU A 905 3.70 -16.96 -38.72
C GLU A 905 3.15 -15.61 -38.22
N CYS A 906 2.05 -15.11 -38.80
CA CYS A 906 1.57 -13.75 -38.52
C CYS A 906 0.69 -13.69 -37.26
N SER A 907 0.87 -12.65 -36.46
CA SER A 907 0.02 -12.32 -35.31
C SER A 907 -1.26 -11.59 -35.74
N SER A 908 -1.15 -10.73 -36.75
CA SER A 908 -2.24 -9.91 -37.28
C SER A 908 -2.01 -9.55 -38.75
N LEU A 909 -3.09 -9.14 -39.42
CA LEU A 909 -3.13 -8.77 -40.84
C LEU A 909 -3.80 -7.41 -40.99
N GLU A 910 -3.34 -6.58 -41.93
CA GLU A 910 -4.07 -5.37 -42.33
C GLU A 910 -4.28 -5.33 -43.85
N PHE A 911 -5.51 -5.01 -44.27
CA PHE A 911 -5.88 -4.84 -45.66
C PHE A 911 -6.51 -3.46 -45.87
N CYS A 912 -5.95 -2.67 -46.77
CA CYS A 912 -6.58 -1.44 -47.26
C CYS A 912 -7.38 -1.75 -48.53
N VAL A 913 -8.70 -1.56 -48.49
CA VAL A 913 -9.58 -1.69 -49.65
C VAL A 913 -9.89 -0.31 -50.21
N GLU A 914 -9.75 -0.17 -51.52
CA GLU A 914 -9.99 1.05 -52.27
C GLU A 914 -11.06 0.83 -53.35
N LEU A 915 -12.16 1.57 -53.28
CA LEU A 915 -13.25 1.57 -54.25
C LEU A 915 -13.15 2.83 -55.11
N ARG A 916 -12.95 2.68 -56.43
CA ARG A 916 -12.86 3.78 -57.39
C ARG A 916 -14.06 3.78 -58.33
N HIS A 917 -14.71 4.94 -58.49
CA HIS A 917 -15.75 5.13 -59.50
C HIS A 917 -15.13 5.23 -60.90
N ASN A 918 -15.63 4.46 -61.89
CA ASN A 918 -15.01 4.37 -63.22
C ASN A 918 -15.93 4.88 -64.34
N GLU A 919 -15.74 6.12 -64.77
CA GLU A 919 -16.57 6.77 -65.79
C GLU A 919 -16.35 6.21 -67.21
N ALA A 920 -15.23 5.53 -67.47
CA ALA A 920 -14.84 5.12 -68.83
C ALA A 920 -15.76 4.08 -69.49
N LEU A 921 -16.61 3.40 -68.71
CA LEU A 921 -17.51 2.34 -69.21
C LEU A 921 -18.85 2.87 -69.77
N HIS A 922 -19.12 4.18 -69.71
CA HIS A 922 -20.35 4.76 -70.27
C HIS A 922 -20.40 4.78 -71.81
N HIS A 923 -19.27 4.60 -72.52
CA HIS A 923 -19.19 4.76 -73.98
C HIS A 923 -19.80 3.61 -74.84
N HIS A 924 -20.44 2.62 -74.23
CA HIS A 924 -21.05 1.48 -74.96
C HIS A 924 -22.58 1.39 -74.88
N ALA A 925 -23.27 2.42 -74.36
CA ALA A 925 -24.72 2.44 -74.21
C ALA A 925 -25.39 3.60 -74.99
N ASP A 926 -25.30 3.57 -76.33
CA ASP A 926 -26.03 4.49 -77.19
C ASP A 926 -27.55 4.18 -77.18
N LEU A 927 -28.32 4.98 -76.44
CA LEU A 927 -29.77 5.14 -76.63
C LEU A 927 -30.12 6.64 -76.56
N PRO A 928 -30.93 7.16 -77.51
CA PRO A 928 -31.18 8.59 -77.61
C PRO A 928 -32.15 9.08 -76.53
N SER A 929 -31.74 10.10 -75.76
CA SER A 929 -32.60 10.80 -74.81
C SER A 929 -32.98 12.20 -75.33
N GLU A 930 -34.26 12.40 -75.66
CA GLU A 930 -34.82 13.76 -75.80
C GLU A 930 -34.87 14.46 -74.45
N ARG A 931 -34.51 15.76 -74.40
CA ARG A 931 -34.59 16.59 -73.20
C ARG A 931 -35.84 17.49 -73.24
N PRO A 932 -36.67 17.49 -72.19
CA PRO A 932 -37.42 18.66 -71.75
C PRO A 932 -36.57 19.54 -70.80
N ASN A 933 -37.00 20.77 -70.57
CA ASN A 933 -36.29 21.79 -69.78
C ASN A 933 -36.98 22.08 -68.43
N SER A 934 -36.20 22.73 -67.55
CA SER A 934 -36.60 23.78 -66.59
C SER A 934 -37.58 23.49 -65.42
N SER A 935 -36.99 23.63 -64.21
CA SER A 935 -37.40 24.53 -63.10
C SER A 935 -38.56 24.22 -62.13
N GLU A 936 -38.30 24.69 -60.88
CA GLU A 936 -39.23 25.07 -59.78
C GLU A 936 -39.43 24.13 -58.56
N LEU A 937 -38.88 24.59 -57.43
CA LEU A 937 -39.47 24.79 -56.09
C LEU A 937 -40.25 23.66 -55.34
N ASP A 938 -39.55 23.14 -54.32
CA ASP A 938 -39.90 23.20 -52.88
C ASP A 938 -40.94 22.26 -52.21
N SER A 939 -40.53 21.77 -51.02
CA SER A 939 -41.31 21.20 -49.90
C SER A 939 -42.12 19.88 -50.08
N GLY A 940 -42.36 19.15 -48.98
CA GLY A 940 -43.71 18.57 -48.81
C GLY A 940 -43.97 17.06 -48.59
N THR A 941 -43.02 16.21 -48.16
CA THR A 941 -43.28 14.87 -47.51
C THR A 941 -44.01 13.70 -48.23
N ARG A 942 -43.52 12.48 -47.91
CA ARG A 942 -44.18 11.14 -47.90
C ARG A 942 -44.49 10.39 -49.22
N ARG A 943 -43.69 9.32 -49.40
CA ARG A 943 -44.04 7.93 -49.84
C ARG A 943 -45.06 7.74 -50.97
N GLU A 944 -44.57 7.13 -52.06
CA GLU A 944 -45.22 5.93 -52.61
C GLU A 944 -44.18 4.93 -53.15
N ARG A 945 -44.58 3.68 -53.41
CA ARG A 945 -43.72 2.61 -53.96
C ARG A 945 -44.27 2.14 -55.32
N LEU A 946 -43.59 2.48 -56.41
CA LEU A 946 -43.58 1.75 -57.69
C LEU A 946 -42.15 1.95 -58.24
N ALA A 947 -41.27 0.93 -58.31
CA ALA A 947 -41.29 -0.25 -59.17
C ALA A 947 -41.13 0.12 -60.66
N GLY A 948 -40.01 -0.31 -61.29
CA GLY A 948 -39.87 -0.30 -62.75
C GLY A 948 -38.83 0.63 -63.38
N SER A 949 -37.63 0.77 -62.82
CA SER A 949 -36.46 1.16 -63.63
C SER A 949 -35.18 0.46 -63.14
N GLU A 950 -34.65 -0.45 -63.96
CA GLU A 950 -33.35 -1.09 -63.73
C GLU A 950 -32.24 -0.14 -64.20
N SER A 951 -31.94 0.88 -63.40
CA SER A 951 -30.67 1.58 -63.52
C SER A 951 -29.55 0.62 -63.11
N SER A 952 -28.97 -0.09 -64.07
CA SER A 952 -27.78 -0.92 -63.83
C SER A 952 -26.75 -0.08 -63.07
N PRO A 953 -26.22 -0.55 -61.92
CA PRO A 953 -25.28 0.24 -61.13
C PRO A 953 -24.05 0.57 -61.98
N ALA A 954 -23.58 1.81 -61.88
CA ALA A 954 -22.37 2.23 -62.57
C ALA A 954 -21.19 1.35 -62.12
N PRO A 955 -20.37 0.81 -63.04
CA PRO A 955 -19.34 -0.16 -62.69
C PRO A 955 -18.21 0.51 -61.89
N TYR A 956 -18.07 0.10 -60.63
CA TYR A 956 -16.94 0.49 -59.78
C TYR A 956 -15.77 -0.48 -59.96
N ALA A 957 -14.54 0.04 -59.88
CA ALA A 957 -13.33 -0.75 -59.81
C ALA A 957 -12.81 -0.79 -58.36
N THR A 958 -12.86 -1.96 -57.74
CA THR A 958 -12.35 -2.18 -56.37
C THR A 958 -10.97 -2.81 -56.42
N ARG A 959 -10.04 -2.33 -55.59
CA ARG A 959 -8.72 -2.92 -55.37
C ARG A 959 -8.52 -3.20 -53.88
N VAL A 960 -7.85 -4.31 -53.56
CA VAL A 960 -7.47 -4.69 -52.20
C VAL A 960 -5.96 -4.76 -52.11
N PHE A 961 -5.37 -4.02 -51.18
CA PHE A 961 -3.94 -4.04 -50.89
C PHE A 961 -3.73 -4.62 -49.49
N GLY A 962 -3.04 -5.76 -49.38
CA GLY A 962 -2.73 -6.40 -48.10
C GLY A 962 -1.30 -6.13 -47.64
N CYS A 963 -1.10 -5.90 -46.33
CA CYS A 963 0.20 -5.80 -45.70
C CYS A 963 0.32 -6.86 -44.57
N LEU A 964 1.49 -7.50 -44.50
CA LEU A 964 1.80 -8.52 -43.49
C LEU A 964 2.60 -7.91 -42.35
N HIS A 965 2.09 -8.05 -41.12
CA HIS A 965 2.77 -7.60 -39.91
C HIS A 965 3.18 -8.79 -39.04
N HIS A 966 4.44 -8.79 -38.62
CA HIS A 966 5.10 -9.91 -37.93
C HIS A 966 5.57 -9.42 -36.56
N LEU A 967 4.68 -9.46 -35.56
CA LEU A 967 5.02 -9.06 -34.19
C LEU A 967 5.82 -10.19 -33.53
N ARG A 968 7.15 -10.06 -33.57
CA ARG A 968 8.02 -10.85 -32.69
C ARG A 968 7.67 -10.51 -31.25
N ARG A 969 7.10 -11.47 -30.53
CA ARG A 969 7.11 -11.48 -29.07
C ARG A 969 8.57 -11.60 -28.61
N SER A 970 9.05 -10.58 -27.92
CA SER A 970 10.38 -10.50 -27.30
C SER A 970 10.30 -10.83 -25.82
#